data_AF-A0AAE9F466-F1
#
_entry.id   AF-A0AAE9F466-F1
#
_cell.length_a   1.000
_cell.length_b   1.000
_cell.length_c   1.000
_cell.angle_alpha   90.00
_cell.angle_beta   90.00
_cell.angle_gamma   90.00
#
_symmetry.space_group_name_H-M   'P 1'
#
loop_
_entity.id
_entity.type
_entity.pdbx_description
1 polymer ?
#
loop_
_entity_poly.entity_id
_entity_poly.type
_entity_poly.pdbx_seq_one_letter_code
_entity_poly.pdbx_strand_id
1 'polypeptide(L)'
;MGVCISHEYSKPTAQETEIQQQFSNFSKVDERPPMAVEHQMYNYRQAYEEQDDELFAIICCPHSIGFDRDKIALIDLDPTSDTYCTIISEIRLTSNGDEPGRMNWAKSAESLIEMDKLIRKNIIVPCMNSGKIYVIGFDKNKFYMEKEIRSDELFRKDVSCPYAVRSLPLKGAPVHVSTMGDRYGHGKGDFVLIDRKTWEIRKKSDPTFSSFGGDFSLQPRHNLLISSEWGHPRLFRDGFHPSELENVSESFGSCLHVWQISPPKLLQSIGLDSFDGSLVISVKFLHNTDCNHAFAISAIGSSIFHLHMNTLSHEWQADRVAHVPSLKVENWVSDEMPALLTDMIISMDDRWLYVCGFLHGIVWRFDIQDPFRVSLHGKINLGGVFDSSPEVRIKTSNAMEDRWWLPPETRSLPRGTKFRGGPALMQLSKDGSRLYVCNSFYKAWDGQFYPELISDGGQMVRVDIVDNEMRLNEKFLVDMKDQPNGPFVIRDIKFLDGDCTIFLFVLVECKPPKSLNRMRQNKGTYNAAAFNSPSMINNGLLLADFDHNGTSREARESYEEYKDDIDHLLEEDLTFYDEGADTAAGDVQIKSEPVLVKQKEVQVEKPEDVVKEEEEEEQDVGEENGGETEEYEEEEEEETQETVVEEATNIMTTTTETPTTTTAEEVEEPEEEEDVKPKSEEQSPMHKSSDLFEDDQSTTLESIARISAPPHVPIEQPQTSDTEILEHLLTRGYDHRVRPPGEDGTIHGGPVVVSVNMLLRSISKIDNVNMEYSVQLTFRESWVDKRLSYGVKGDARPDFLILTAGQEIWMPDSFFQNEKQAYKHMIDKPNILIRVHKDGTILYSVRISLVLSCPMHLQYYPMDVQQCFIDLASYAYTTKDIEYVWKEENPVQLKAGLSSSLPSFQLTNTSTTYCTSKTNTGAYSCLRTILQLRRQFSYYLLQLYIPSCMLVIVSWVSFWIDRTAVPARVTLGVTTLLTMTTQSSGINAKLPPVAYIKAIDVWIGACMTFIFCALLEFAWVTYIANKQDASKRARLEKEKTELPFLQNSHNDVWVPREVAEQEREVMTVRLNRRQSNSFWKWIKTKTEWNDKSKRADLISRVMFPVLFLTFNISYWTHYGQYGVAIST
;
A
#
# COMPACT_ATOMS: atom_id res chain seq x y z
N MET A 1 -6.57 23.82 -72.14
CA MET A 1 -5.85 22.57 -71.80
C MET A 1 -5.82 22.48 -70.29
N GLY A 2 -6.06 21.31 -69.72
CA GLY A 2 -6.01 21.09 -68.28
C GLY A 2 -6.20 19.61 -67.95
N VAL A 3 -5.63 19.19 -66.83
CA VAL A 3 -5.88 17.92 -66.15
C VAL A 3 -5.87 18.24 -64.65
N CYS A 4 -6.86 17.76 -63.91
CA CYS A 4 -6.86 17.83 -62.46
C CYS A 4 -6.08 16.64 -61.89
N ILE A 5 -5.29 16.86 -60.84
CA ILE A 5 -4.76 15.78 -60.01
C ILE A 5 -5.22 16.04 -58.58
N SER A 6 -6.09 15.19 -58.07
CA SER A 6 -6.42 15.07 -56.66
C SER A 6 -5.32 14.24 -55.98
N HIS A 7 -4.67 14.79 -54.96
CA HIS A 7 -3.97 13.94 -53.99
C HIS A 7 -4.96 13.50 -52.92
N GLU A 8 -5.12 12.19 -52.79
CA GLU A 8 -6.00 11.56 -51.81
C GLU A 8 -5.38 11.62 -50.41
N TYR A 9 -6.23 11.63 -49.38
CA TYR A 9 -5.78 11.36 -48.01
C TYR A 9 -5.19 9.96 -47.95
N SER A 10 -3.94 9.84 -47.50
CA SER A 10 -3.33 8.55 -47.18
C SER A 10 -4.14 7.88 -46.07
N LYS A 11 -4.78 6.75 -46.40
CA LYS A 11 -5.40 5.88 -45.38
C LYS A 11 -4.29 5.35 -44.46
N PRO A 12 -4.56 5.18 -43.15
CA PRO A 12 -3.63 4.47 -42.27
C PRO A 12 -3.38 3.06 -42.80
N THR A 13 -2.18 2.56 -42.53
CA THR A 13 -1.76 1.21 -42.93
C THR A 13 -2.56 0.13 -42.19
N ALA A 14 -2.52 -1.10 -42.72
CA ALA A 14 -3.18 -2.24 -42.09
C ALA A 14 -2.71 -2.47 -40.65
N GLN A 15 -1.40 -2.28 -40.38
CA GLN A 15 -0.86 -2.39 -39.03
C GLN A 15 -1.40 -1.31 -38.08
N GLU A 16 -1.53 -0.06 -38.51
CA GLU A 16 -2.13 1.00 -37.68
C GLU A 16 -3.60 0.72 -37.36
N THR A 17 -4.34 0.08 -38.28
CA THR A 17 -5.74 -0.32 -38.04
C THR A 17 -5.86 -1.58 -37.18
N GLU A 18 -4.98 -2.58 -37.34
CA GLU A 18 -4.87 -3.71 -36.42
C GLU A 18 -4.48 -3.27 -35.00
N ILE A 19 -3.54 -2.31 -34.86
CA ILE A 19 -3.13 -1.76 -33.57
C ILE A 19 -4.31 -1.04 -32.89
N GLN A 20 -5.08 -0.22 -33.62
CA GLN A 20 -6.30 0.41 -33.08
C GLN A 20 -7.37 -0.62 -32.69
N GLN A 21 -7.51 -1.74 -33.42
CA GLN A 21 -8.43 -2.83 -33.07
C GLN A 21 -7.93 -3.68 -31.88
N GLN A 22 -6.62 -3.90 -31.75
CA GLN A 22 -6.06 -4.58 -30.57
C GLN A 22 -6.26 -3.74 -29.31
N PHE A 23 -6.06 -2.42 -29.37
CA PHE A 23 -6.36 -1.53 -28.24
C PHE A 23 -7.86 -1.43 -27.92
N SER A 24 -8.77 -1.59 -28.90
CA SER A 24 -10.22 -1.61 -28.60
C SER A 24 -10.66 -2.86 -27.82
N ASN A 25 -9.96 -3.99 -27.98
CA ASN A 25 -10.25 -5.24 -27.28
C ASN A 25 -9.78 -5.26 -25.81
N PHE A 26 -8.87 -4.38 -25.40
CA PHE A 26 -8.34 -4.34 -24.03
C PHE A 26 -9.20 -3.54 -23.03
N SER A 27 -10.53 -3.54 -23.21
CA SER A 27 -11.43 -2.95 -22.22
C SER A 27 -12.81 -3.60 -22.21
N LYS A 28 -13.26 -4.02 -21.03
CA LYS A 28 -14.70 -4.15 -20.77
C LYS A 28 -15.34 -2.77 -20.94
N VAL A 29 -16.44 -2.70 -21.68
CA VAL A 29 -17.23 -1.46 -21.79
C VAL A 29 -18.28 -1.41 -20.68
N ASP A 30 -18.64 -2.57 -20.14
CA ASP A 30 -19.85 -2.81 -19.34
C ASP A 30 -19.67 -2.61 -17.83
N GLU A 31 -18.42 -2.45 -17.37
CA GLU A 31 -18.07 -2.10 -15.99
C GLU A 31 -17.85 -0.59 -15.78
N ARG A 32 -18.04 0.24 -16.81
CA ARG A 32 -17.96 1.70 -16.63
C ARG A 32 -19.20 2.20 -15.87
N PRO A 33 -19.06 3.09 -14.87
CA PRO A 33 -20.15 4.01 -14.58
C PRO A 33 -20.49 4.78 -15.89
N PRO A 34 -21.76 5.14 -16.14
CA PRO A 34 -22.10 5.92 -17.33
C PRO A 34 -21.25 7.19 -17.34
N MET A 35 -20.52 7.45 -18.45
CA MET A 35 -19.53 8.53 -18.51
C MET A 35 -20.09 9.79 -17.86
N ALA A 36 -19.42 10.24 -16.79
CA ALA A 36 -19.93 11.34 -15.99
C ALA A 36 -20.19 12.54 -16.90
N VAL A 37 -21.43 13.07 -16.85
CA VAL A 37 -21.88 14.20 -17.68
C VAL A 37 -21.05 15.47 -17.38
N GLU A 38 -20.29 15.42 -16.29
CA GLU A 38 -19.26 16.32 -15.78
C GLU A 38 -18.06 16.49 -16.73
N HIS A 39 -17.67 15.47 -17.52
CA HIS A 39 -16.51 15.56 -18.44
C HIS A 39 -16.86 16.28 -19.76
N GLN A 40 -17.59 17.39 -19.67
CA GLN A 40 -17.53 18.43 -20.69
C GLN A 40 -16.17 19.09 -20.62
N MET A 41 -15.38 19.01 -21.70
CA MET A 41 -14.13 19.78 -21.83
C MET A 41 -14.44 21.27 -21.65
N TYR A 42 -14.12 21.80 -20.46
CA TYR A 42 -14.19 23.22 -20.20
C TYR A 42 -13.10 23.88 -21.05
N ASN A 43 -13.49 24.72 -22.01
CA ASN A 43 -12.56 25.24 -22.99
C ASN A 43 -11.73 26.39 -22.40
N TYR A 44 -10.80 26.07 -21.51
CA TYR A 44 -9.94 27.00 -20.78
C TYR A 44 -9.24 28.04 -21.69
N ARG A 45 -8.97 27.70 -22.96
CA ARG A 45 -8.41 28.64 -23.94
C ARG A 45 -9.26 29.91 -24.10
N GLN A 46 -10.60 29.80 -24.11
CA GLN A 46 -11.49 30.96 -24.23
C GLN A 46 -11.50 31.89 -22.99
N ALA A 47 -10.85 31.50 -21.89
CA ALA A 47 -10.64 32.36 -20.74
C ALA A 47 -9.26 33.06 -20.73
N TYR A 48 -8.33 32.64 -21.61
CA TYR A 48 -6.91 33.01 -21.54
C TYR A 48 -6.28 33.43 -22.89
N GLU A 49 -7.09 33.80 -23.89
CA GLU A 49 -6.63 34.43 -25.14
C GLU A 49 -6.03 35.85 -24.96
N GLU A 50 -6.04 36.41 -23.74
CA GLU A 50 -5.56 37.78 -23.40
C GLU A 50 -4.55 37.82 -22.23
N GLN A 51 -3.73 36.77 -21.99
CA GLN A 51 -2.75 36.76 -20.89
C GLN A 51 -1.29 36.67 -21.37
N ASP A 52 -0.42 37.49 -20.76
CA ASP A 52 0.98 37.66 -21.14
C ASP A 52 1.85 36.39 -20.95
N ASP A 53 2.97 36.33 -21.68
CA ASP A 53 4.00 35.29 -21.56
C ASP A 53 4.60 35.24 -20.15
N GLU A 54 5.06 34.06 -19.70
CA GLU A 54 5.75 33.93 -18.41
C GLU A 54 7.17 34.53 -18.47
N LEU A 55 7.28 35.84 -18.20
CA LEU A 55 8.54 36.59 -18.33
C LEU A 55 9.60 36.21 -17.29
N PHE A 56 9.20 35.70 -16.11
CA PHE A 56 10.13 35.39 -15.02
C PHE A 56 9.83 34.06 -14.29
N ALA A 57 10.90 33.27 -14.07
CA ALA A 57 10.88 32.09 -13.21
C ALA A 57 11.65 32.33 -11.91
N ILE A 58 11.16 31.72 -10.82
CA ILE A 58 11.90 31.53 -9.59
C ILE A 58 12.32 30.07 -9.50
N ILE A 59 13.58 29.81 -9.18
CA ILE A 59 14.14 28.45 -9.07
C ILE A 59 14.84 28.21 -7.72
N CYS A 60 14.76 26.97 -7.25
CA CYS A 60 15.56 26.44 -6.14
C CYS A 60 16.94 26.02 -6.63
N CYS A 61 18.00 26.59 -6.04
CA CYS A 61 19.39 26.28 -6.36
C CYS A 61 20.19 25.77 -5.14
N PRO A 62 20.13 24.46 -4.82
CA PRO A 62 21.04 23.85 -3.84
C PRO A 62 22.51 23.98 -4.29
N HIS A 63 23.43 24.22 -3.35
CA HIS A 63 24.87 24.20 -3.60
C HIS A 63 25.36 22.75 -3.74
N SER A 64 26.02 22.40 -4.84
CA SER A 64 26.28 21.01 -5.23
C SER A 64 27.14 20.24 -4.23
N ILE A 65 28.16 20.90 -3.66
CA ILE A 65 29.08 20.31 -2.66
C ILE A 65 28.70 20.71 -1.21
N GLY A 66 27.60 21.45 -1.00
CA GLY A 66 27.21 21.99 0.31
C GLY A 66 28.16 22.98 1.02
N PHE A 67 29.28 23.40 0.41
CA PHE A 67 30.25 24.31 1.04
C PHE A 67 29.78 25.76 1.19
N ASP A 68 28.99 26.30 0.27
CA ASP A 68 28.26 27.57 0.44
C ASP A 68 26.77 27.29 0.74
N ARG A 69 26.01 28.37 0.96
CA ARG A 69 24.58 28.36 1.23
C ARG A 69 23.78 28.13 -0.05
N ASP A 70 22.71 27.36 0.07
CA ASP A 70 21.73 27.20 -1.00
C ASP A 70 21.09 28.55 -1.33
N LYS A 71 20.68 28.77 -2.58
CA LYS A 71 20.10 30.04 -3.04
C LYS A 71 18.78 29.87 -3.79
N ILE A 72 17.95 30.92 -3.77
CA ILE A 72 16.77 31.07 -4.61
C ILE A 72 17.08 32.16 -5.62
N ALA A 73 16.84 31.90 -6.91
CA ALA A 73 17.19 32.81 -8.00
C ALA A 73 15.98 33.16 -8.87
N LEU A 74 15.92 34.42 -9.31
CA LEU A 74 14.97 34.95 -10.30
C LEU A 74 15.66 34.95 -11.67
N ILE A 75 15.05 34.29 -12.65
CA ILE A 75 15.58 34.13 -14.00
C ILE A 75 14.68 34.83 -15.02
N ASP A 76 15.34 35.49 -15.97
CA ASP A 76 14.73 36.09 -17.15
C ASP A 76 14.34 35.01 -18.18
N LEU A 77 13.07 34.96 -18.56
CA LEU A 77 12.53 34.07 -19.59
C LEU A 77 12.11 34.83 -20.85
N ASP A 78 12.14 36.16 -20.87
CA ASP A 78 11.71 36.98 -22.01
C ASP A 78 12.73 36.90 -23.15
N PRO A 79 12.39 36.30 -24.31
CA PRO A 79 13.32 36.16 -25.44
C PRO A 79 13.64 37.48 -26.16
N THR A 80 13.02 38.59 -25.75
CA THR A 80 13.31 39.96 -26.23
C THR A 80 14.19 40.77 -25.26
N SER A 81 14.44 40.26 -24.05
CA SER A 81 15.25 40.90 -23.02
C SER A 81 16.75 40.70 -23.24
N ASP A 82 17.55 41.75 -23.01
CA ASP A 82 19.02 41.68 -22.99
C ASP A 82 19.56 40.72 -21.90
N THR A 83 18.76 40.41 -20.87
CA THR A 83 19.10 39.49 -19.76
C THR A 83 18.52 38.08 -19.89
N TYR A 84 17.92 37.72 -21.02
CA TYR A 84 17.36 36.38 -21.29
C TYR A 84 18.27 35.21 -20.85
N CYS A 85 17.70 34.22 -20.15
CA CYS A 85 18.40 33.07 -19.57
C CYS A 85 19.46 33.40 -18.50
N THR A 86 19.44 34.60 -17.90
CA THR A 86 20.36 34.98 -16.81
C THR A 86 19.63 35.21 -15.48
N ILE A 87 20.39 35.22 -14.38
CA ILE A 87 19.87 35.52 -13.03
C ILE A 87 19.81 37.03 -12.82
N ILE A 88 18.61 37.56 -12.61
CA ILE A 88 18.36 38.99 -12.33
C ILE A 88 18.57 39.31 -10.85
N SER A 89 18.17 38.39 -9.97
CA SER A 89 18.23 38.56 -8.51
C SER A 89 18.37 37.21 -7.82
N GLU A 90 19.09 37.16 -6.70
CA GLU A 90 19.19 35.97 -5.87
C GLU A 90 19.12 36.32 -4.37
N ILE A 91 18.71 35.35 -3.57
CA ILE A 91 18.84 35.36 -2.11
C ILE A 91 19.43 34.03 -1.65
N ARG A 92 20.43 34.10 -0.76
CA ARG A 92 21.00 32.93 -0.12
C ARG A 92 20.21 32.61 1.16
N LEU A 93 19.98 31.32 1.41
CA LEU A 93 19.37 30.84 2.66
C LEU A 93 20.33 31.07 3.84
N THR A 94 19.86 30.86 5.07
CA THR A 94 20.67 31.21 6.26
C THR A 94 21.64 30.11 6.68
N SER A 95 21.58 28.93 6.07
CA SER A 95 22.43 27.78 6.42
C SER A 95 22.97 27.06 5.18
N ASN A 96 23.99 26.22 5.40
CA ASN A 96 24.66 25.47 4.35
C ASN A 96 23.98 24.09 4.24
N GLY A 97 23.68 23.64 3.02
CA GLY A 97 23.02 22.36 2.79
C GLY A 97 21.61 22.25 3.39
N ASP A 98 20.84 23.35 3.37
CA ASP A 98 19.43 23.38 3.76
C ASP A 98 18.60 22.35 2.96
N GLU A 99 18.96 22.13 1.68
CA GLU A 99 18.36 21.19 0.73
C GLU A 99 16.89 21.52 0.44
N PRO A 100 16.60 22.61 -0.31
CA PRO A 100 15.22 23.03 -0.58
C PRO A 100 14.41 21.98 -1.37
N GLY A 101 13.15 21.82 -0.97
CA GLY A 101 12.15 20.94 -1.60
C GLY A 101 11.28 21.66 -2.64
N ARG A 102 10.01 21.26 -2.74
CA ARG A 102 9.01 21.87 -3.64
C ARG A 102 8.39 23.11 -2.98
N MET A 103 8.78 24.28 -3.46
CA MET A 103 8.34 25.59 -2.95
C MET A 103 6.99 26.02 -3.53
N ASN A 104 6.28 26.93 -2.87
CA ASN A 104 5.04 27.49 -3.43
C ASN A 104 4.69 28.87 -2.86
N TRP A 105 3.85 29.61 -3.58
CA TRP A 105 3.42 30.95 -3.21
C TRP A 105 2.30 30.95 -2.16
N ALA A 106 2.36 31.88 -1.21
CA ALA A 106 1.38 32.03 -0.13
C ALA A 106 0.10 32.81 -0.53
N LYS A 107 -0.26 32.84 -1.82
CA LYS A 107 -1.31 33.71 -2.39
C LYS A 107 -2.73 33.32 -1.93
N SER A 108 -3.54 34.32 -1.56
CA SER A 108 -4.97 34.19 -1.17
C SER A 108 -5.73 35.50 -1.41
N ALA A 109 -7.03 35.41 -1.70
CA ALA A 109 -7.94 36.53 -1.96
C ALA A 109 -9.17 36.55 -1.03
N GLU A 110 -9.86 37.69 -0.94
CA GLU A 110 -11.15 37.79 -0.24
C GLU A 110 -12.25 37.08 -1.04
N SER A 111 -12.35 37.39 -2.32
CA SER A 111 -13.13 36.63 -3.29
C SER A 111 -12.22 35.93 -4.29
N LEU A 112 -12.62 34.73 -4.71
CA LEU A 112 -11.95 33.95 -5.76
C LEU A 112 -11.83 34.74 -7.07
N ILE A 113 -12.74 35.69 -7.33
CA ILE A 113 -12.74 36.61 -8.49
C ILE A 113 -11.55 37.58 -8.47
N GLU A 114 -10.93 37.78 -7.31
CA GLU A 114 -9.81 38.71 -7.11
C GLU A 114 -8.45 38.02 -7.14
N MET A 115 -8.41 36.68 -7.15
CA MET A 115 -7.15 35.93 -7.23
C MET A 115 -6.29 36.37 -8.42
N ASP A 116 -6.86 36.52 -9.62
CA ASP A 116 -6.11 36.92 -10.81
C ASP A 116 -5.57 38.36 -10.75
N LYS A 117 -6.11 39.21 -9.86
CA LYS A 117 -5.70 40.61 -9.69
C LYS A 117 -4.64 40.82 -8.62
N LEU A 118 -4.33 39.80 -7.82
CA LEU A 118 -3.40 39.91 -6.69
C LEU A 118 -1.97 39.53 -7.06
N ILE A 119 -1.04 40.47 -6.85
CA ILE A 119 0.40 40.28 -7.02
C ILE A 119 0.91 39.21 -6.03
N ARG A 120 1.78 38.31 -6.50
CA ARG A 120 2.46 37.32 -5.66
C ARG A 120 3.59 37.99 -4.88
N LYS A 121 3.52 37.94 -3.54
CA LYS A 121 4.44 38.66 -2.63
C LYS A 121 5.35 37.76 -1.79
N ASN A 122 4.88 36.60 -1.35
CA ASN A 122 5.61 35.74 -0.42
C ASN A 122 5.64 34.31 -0.96
N ILE A 123 6.84 33.76 -1.15
CA ILE A 123 7.08 32.37 -1.52
C ILE A 123 7.62 31.62 -0.28
N ILE A 124 7.18 30.38 -0.11
CA ILE A 124 7.54 29.53 1.02
C ILE A 124 8.39 28.38 0.52
N VAL A 125 9.58 28.25 1.10
CA VAL A 125 10.62 27.29 0.72
C VAL A 125 10.84 26.32 1.90
N PRO A 126 10.41 25.06 1.80
CA PRO A 126 10.70 24.03 2.78
C PRO A 126 12.10 23.46 2.53
N CYS A 127 12.83 23.11 3.59
CA CYS A 127 14.22 22.65 3.53
C CYS A 127 14.35 21.25 4.16
N MET A 128 14.60 20.26 3.31
CA MET A 128 14.48 18.84 3.60
C MET A 128 15.54 18.35 4.60
N ASN A 129 16.75 18.91 4.57
CA ASN A 129 17.87 18.46 5.41
C ASN A 129 17.97 19.22 6.72
N SER A 130 17.96 20.55 6.66
CA SER A 130 18.01 21.38 7.88
C SER A 130 16.73 21.33 8.72
N GLY A 131 15.60 20.91 8.14
CA GLY A 131 14.30 20.88 8.80
C GLY A 131 13.70 22.28 8.99
N LYS A 132 14.06 23.24 8.14
CA LYS A 132 13.58 24.63 8.20
C LYS A 132 12.47 24.92 7.20
N ILE A 133 11.77 26.03 7.40
CA ILE A 133 10.87 26.61 6.41
C ILE A 133 11.14 28.11 6.34
N TYR A 134 11.51 28.60 5.15
CA TYR A 134 11.75 30.02 4.89
C TYR A 134 10.52 30.66 4.23
N VAL A 135 10.14 31.84 4.70
CA VAL A 135 9.21 32.73 4.02
C VAL A 135 10.04 33.86 3.40
N ILE A 136 10.07 33.90 2.07
CA ILE A 136 10.84 34.88 1.30
C ILE A 136 9.84 35.86 0.68
N GLY A 137 10.01 37.14 0.98
CA GLY A 137 9.27 38.23 0.36
C GLY A 137 9.88 38.65 -0.98
N PHE A 138 9.03 39.15 -1.87
CA PHE A 138 9.39 39.59 -3.22
C PHE A 138 8.71 40.93 -3.54
N ASP A 139 9.52 41.94 -3.88
CA ASP A 139 9.06 43.26 -4.36
C ASP A 139 10.08 43.81 -5.38
N LYS A 140 9.59 44.40 -6.48
CA LYS A 140 10.41 45.05 -7.54
C LYS A 140 11.62 44.22 -7.99
N ASN A 141 11.40 42.94 -8.32
CA ASN A 141 12.41 41.98 -8.75
C ASN A 141 13.57 41.81 -7.75
N LYS A 142 13.30 41.96 -6.45
CA LYS A 142 14.25 41.67 -5.36
C LYS A 142 13.61 40.80 -4.29
N PHE A 143 14.38 39.84 -3.82
CA PHE A 143 14.04 39.00 -2.67
C PHE A 143 14.47 39.66 -1.34
N TYR A 144 13.73 39.37 -0.28
CA TYR A 144 14.14 39.61 1.10
C TYR A 144 13.62 38.50 2.02
N MET A 145 14.26 38.28 3.16
CA MET A 145 13.81 37.27 4.13
C MET A 145 12.71 37.88 5.02
N GLU A 146 11.52 37.29 5.02
CA GLU A 146 10.37 37.74 5.81
C GLU A 146 10.31 36.99 7.16
N LYS A 147 10.53 35.66 7.13
CA LYS A 147 10.55 34.80 8.33
C LYS A 147 11.42 33.55 8.08
N GLU A 148 12.19 33.16 9.09
CA GLU A 148 12.71 31.79 9.21
C GLU A 148 11.90 31.07 10.30
N ILE A 149 11.33 29.91 9.97
CA ILE A 149 10.76 28.95 10.93
C ILE A 149 11.83 27.89 11.17
N ARG A 150 12.22 27.71 12.43
CA ARG A 150 13.39 26.90 12.80
C ARG A 150 13.03 25.44 13.00
N SER A 151 13.99 24.54 12.82
CA SER A 151 13.79 23.10 13.04
C SER A 151 13.43 22.76 14.49
N ASP A 152 13.86 23.57 15.47
CA ASP A 152 13.41 23.40 16.87
C ASP A 152 11.92 23.68 17.07
N GLU A 153 11.25 24.45 16.20
CA GLU A 153 9.80 24.61 16.20
C GLU A 153 9.09 23.38 15.62
N LEU A 154 9.64 22.75 14.58
CA LEU A 154 9.12 21.51 14.00
C LEU A 154 9.31 20.31 14.94
N PHE A 155 10.48 20.16 15.57
CA PHE A 155 10.74 19.08 16.53
C PHE A 155 9.83 19.19 17.78
N ARG A 156 9.43 20.40 18.21
CA ARG A 156 8.40 20.59 19.25
C ARG A 156 6.99 20.14 18.83
N LYS A 157 6.77 19.86 17.55
CA LYS A 157 5.54 19.26 16.98
C LYS A 157 5.72 17.79 16.58
N ASP A 158 6.90 17.21 16.87
CA ASP A 158 7.26 15.84 16.48
C ASP A 158 7.18 15.59 14.96
N VAL A 159 7.67 16.55 14.17
CA VAL A 159 7.79 16.43 12.70
C VAL A 159 9.14 16.94 12.21
N SER A 160 9.60 16.44 11.06
CA SER A 160 10.82 16.86 10.38
C SER A 160 10.71 16.68 8.86
N CYS A 161 11.78 17.05 8.14
CA CYS A 161 11.90 16.91 6.68
C CYS A 161 10.67 17.49 5.93
N PRO A 162 10.45 18.82 6.00
CA PRO A 162 9.39 19.47 5.23
C PRO A 162 9.73 19.41 3.73
N TYR A 163 8.74 19.14 2.88
CA TYR A 163 8.96 18.79 1.48
C TYR A 163 8.18 19.61 0.45
N ALA A 164 6.85 19.61 0.51
CA ALA A 164 6.00 20.28 -0.48
C ALA A 164 5.10 21.33 0.17
N VAL A 165 4.77 22.39 -0.57
CA VAL A 165 3.90 23.48 -0.12
C VAL A 165 2.68 23.60 -1.02
N ARG A 166 1.48 23.75 -0.43
CA ARG A 166 0.25 24.11 -1.14
C ARG A 166 -0.53 25.17 -0.35
N SER A 167 -1.10 26.12 -1.08
CA SER A 167 -1.86 27.25 -0.52
C SER A 167 -3.31 27.19 -0.96
N LEU A 168 -4.24 27.19 -0.01
CA LEU A 168 -5.66 27.39 -0.31
C LEU A 168 -5.91 28.83 -0.81
N PRO A 169 -6.85 29.06 -1.74
CA PRO A 169 -7.04 30.38 -2.35
C PRO A 169 -7.77 31.40 -1.45
N LEU A 170 -8.46 30.95 -0.39
CA LEU A 170 -9.28 31.80 0.47
C LEU A 170 -8.46 32.54 1.55
N LYS A 171 -8.74 33.84 1.75
CA LYS A 171 -8.13 34.66 2.80
C LYS A 171 -8.41 34.07 4.20
N GLY A 172 -7.36 34.00 5.03
CA GLY A 172 -7.45 33.44 6.39
C GLY A 172 -7.23 31.92 6.48
N ALA A 173 -7.31 31.20 5.36
CA ALA A 173 -6.89 29.80 5.30
C ALA A 173 -5.36 29.67 5.47
N PRO A 174 -4.84 28.65 6.18
CA PRO A 174 -3.40 28.49 6.35
C PRO A 174 -2.71 28.09 5.04
N VAL A 175 -1.39 28.17 5.02
CA VAL A 175 -0.56 27.44 4.05
C VAL A 175 -0.29 26.05 4.62
N HIS A 176 -0.37 25.03 3.78
CA HIS A 176 -0.07 23.64 4.14
C HIS A 176 1.33 23.31 3.66
N VAL A 177 2.15 22.70 4.52
CA VAL A 177 3.47 22.17 4.18
C VAL A 177 3.52 20.70 4.60
N SER A 178 3.82 19.77 3.70
CA SER A 178 3.98 18.36 4.07
C SER A 178 5.31 18.13 4.77
N THR A 179 5.30 17.24 5.76
CA THR A 179 6.47 16.70 6.47
C THR A 179 6.49 15.19 6.31
N MET A 180 7.69 14.62 6.17
CA MET A 180 7.88 13.22 5.75
C MET A 180 8.39 12.30 6.87
N GLY A 181 8.81 12.88 8.00
CA GLY A 181 9.24 12.10 9.15
C GLY A 181 8.98 12.75 10.50
N ASP A 182 9.27 11.99 11.55
CA ASP A 182 9.25 12.43 12.95
C ASP A 182 10.53 13.18 13.33
N ARG A 183 10.70 13.53 14.60
CA ARG A 183 11.92 14.17 15.13
C ARG A 183 13.21 13.33 15.05
N TYR A 184 13.11 12.03 14.75
CA TYR A 184 14.22 11.07 14.72
C TYR A 184 14.59 10.64 13.29
N GLY A 185 13.77 11.00 12.29
CA GLY A 185 13.96 10.57 10.90
C GLY A 185 13.30 9.22 10.57
N HIS A 186 12.40 8.73 11.43
CA HIS A 186 11.45 7.68 11.04
C HIS A 186 10.36 8.27 10.13
N GLY A 187 9.65 7.41 9.41
CA GLY A 187 8.59 7.80 8.48
C GLY A 187 7.38 8.27 9.27
N LYS A 188 6.81 9.41 8.87
CA LYS A 188 5.60 9.97 9.47
C LYS A 188 5.05 11.05 8.54
N GLY A 189 3.91 10.80 7.91
CA GLY A 189 3.25 11.82 7.08
C GLY A 189 2.37 12.73 7.91
N ASP A 190 2.68 14.02 7.92
CA ASP A 190 1.84 15.04 8.56
C ASP A 190 1.99 16.41 7.87
N PHE A 191 1.08 17.35 8.16
CA PHE A 191 1.04 18.69 7.58
C PHE A 191 1.28 19.80 8.60
N VAL A 192 2.28 20.64 8.38
CA VAL A 192 2.48 21.89 9.13
C VAL A 192 1.56 22.96 8.53
N LEU A 193 0.74 23.59 9.38
CA LEU A 193 -0.19 24.65 9.00
C LEU A 193 0.37 26.01 9.42
N ILE A 194 0.74 26.86 8.47
CA ILE A 194 1.33 28.18 8.71
C ILE A 194 0.27 29.28 8.54
N ASP A 195 0.18 30.20 9.50
CA ASP A 195 -0.67 31.40 9.37
C ASP A 195 -0.02 32.45 8.46
N ARG A 196 -0.78 33.03 7.53
CA ARG A 196 -0.30 34.04 6.57
C ARG A 196 -0.21 35.46 7.17
N LYS A 197 -0.77 35.70 8.35
CA LYS A 197 -0.69 36.99 9.05
C LYS A 197 0.54 37.11 9.95
N THR A 198 0.96 36.01 10.59
CA THR A 198 2.06 36.01 11.57
C THR A 198 3.27 35.17 11.14
N TRP A 199 3.12 34.32 10.11
CA TRP A 199 4.10 33.31 9.70
C TRP A 199 4.49 32.35 10.83
N GLU A 200 3.53 32.01 11.69
CA GLU A 200 3.67 31.06 12.80
C GLU A 200 2.87 29.78 12.56
N ILE A 201 3.28 28.69 13.22
CA ILE A 201 2.64 27.37 13.10
C ILE A 201 1.35 27.35 13.92
N ARG A 202 0.20 27.21 13.26
CA ARG A 202 -1.10 27.02 13.91
C ARG A 202 -1.15 25.72 14.72
N LYS A 203 -1.84 25.77 15.86
CA LYS A 203 -2.17 24.57 16.65
C LYS A 203 -3.31 23.81 15.95
N LYS A 204 -3.14 22.51 15.72
CA LYS A 204 -4.23 21.60 15.27
C LYS A 204 -5.21 21.32 16.41
N SER A 205 -6.44 20.94 16.06
CA SER A 205 -7.38 20.33 17.00
C SER A 205 -6.91 18.93 17.38
N ASP A 206 -6.62 18.09 16.37
CA ASP A 206 -6.41 16.65 16.52
C ASP A 206 -5.13 16.18 15.81
N PRO A 207 -4.39 15.20 16.36
CA PRO A 207 -3.20 14.63 15.74
C PRO A 207 -3.57 13.47 14.80
N THR A 208 -3.79 13.77 13.51
CA THR A 208 -3.93 12.75 12.45
C THR A 208 -2.65 12.71 11.60
N PHE A 209 -2.11 11.51 11.37
CA PHE A 209 -0.87 11.28 10.62
C PHE A 209 -0.93 9.96 9.84
N SER A 210 -0.12 9.82 8.79
CA SER A 210 0.07 8.59 7.99
C SER A 210 1.44 7.96 8.24
N SER A 211 1.64 6.71 7.77
CA SER A 211 2.88 5.95 7.96
C SER A 211 4.09 6.65 7.33
N PHE A 212 3.95 7.14 6.10
CA PHE A 212 4.92 8.02 5.46
C PHE A 212 4.26 9.30 4.93
N GLY A 213 5.08 10.29 4.57
CA GLY A 213 4.66 11.52 3.89
C GLY A 213 5.41 11.74 2.58
N GLY A 214 4.94 12.68 1.76
CA GLY A 214 5.47 12.97 0.42
C GLY A 214 4.89 14.26 -0.18
N ASP A 215 4.65 14.26 -1.50
CA ASP A 215 3.90 15.33 -2.17
C ASP A 215 2.41 15.23 -1.82
N PHE A 216 1.66 16.30 -2.08
CA PHE A 216 0.21 16.30 -1.93
C PHE A 216 -0.47 17.28 -2.88
N SER A 217 -1.72 16.95 -3.20
CA SER A 217 -2.63 17.77 -3.99
C SER A 217 -3.90 18.10 -3.18
N LEU A 218 -4.55 19.19 -3.54
CA LEU A 218 -5.75 19.72 -2.89
C LEU A 218 -6.87 19.81 -3.92
N GLN A 219 -8.11 19.53 -3.52
CA GLN A 219 -9.33 19.79 -4.28
C GLN A 219 -10.33 20.52 -3.35
N PRO A 220 -10.23 21.86 -3.20
CA PRO A 220 -10.89 22.59 -2.12
C PRO A 220 -12.41 22.62 -2.28
N ARG A 221 -12.91 22.57 -3.51
CA ARG A 221 -14.34 22.53 -3.83
C ARG A 221 -15.03 21.28 -3.27
N HIS A 222 -14.31 20.16 -3.22
CA HIS A 222 -14.78 18.91 -2.60
C HIS A 222 -14.27 18.73 -1.16
N ASN A 223 -13.54 19.72 -0.60
CA ASN A 223 -12.93 19.67 0.74
C ASN A 223 -11.93 18.52 0.92
N LEU A 224 -11.29 18.07 -0.16
CA LEU A 224 -10.40 16.90 -0.19
C LEU A 224 -8.93 17.25 -0.42
N LEU A 225 -8.04 16.43 0.14
CA LEU A 225 -6.59 16.45 -0.04
C LEU A 225 -6.16 15.00 -0.31
N ILE A 226 -5.25 14.78 -1.27
CA ILE A 226 -4.61 13.48 -1.44
C ILE A 226 -3.10 13.65 -1.31
N SER A 227 -2.46 12.83 -0.48
CA SER A 227 -1.01 12.81 -0.30
C SER A 227 -0.41 11.46 -0.65
N SER A 228 0.82 11.48 -1.14
CA SER A 228 1.61 10.30 -1.44
C SER A 228 2.58 9.95 -0.31
N GLU A 229 3.16 8.75 -0.38
CA GLU A 229 4.16 8.26 0.56
C GLU A 229 5.54 8.15 -0.09
N TRP A 230 6.55 8.84 0.48
CA TRP A 230 7.94 8.73 0.02
C TRP A 230 8.68 7.61 0.77
N GLY A 231 9.47 7.92 1.80
CA GLY A 231 10.19 6.92 2.59
C GLY A 231 10.80 7.51 3.86
N HIS A 232 11.59 6.71 4.57
CA HIS A 232 12.26 7.11 5.80
C HIS A 232 13.33 8.22 5.58
N PRO A 233 13.23 9.41 6.20
CA PRO A 233 14.26 10.45 6.06
C PRO A 233 15.65 10.08 6.56
N ARG A 234 15.78 9.13 7.49
CA ARG A 234 17.07 8.57 7.92
C ARG A 234 17.74 7.64 6.89
N LEU A 235 17.05 7.25 5.81
CA LEU A 235 17.56 6.34 4.78
C LEU A 235 17.98 7.12 3.54
N PHE A 236 17.02 7.77 2.85
CA PHE A 236 17.29 8.45 1.57
C PHE A 236 18.32 9.60 1.66
N ARG A 237 18.61 10.09 2.88
CA ARG A 237 19.63 11.12 3.12
C ARG A 237 21.05 10.67 2.83
N ASP A 238 21.37 9.40 3.10
CA ASP A 238 22.71 8.84 2.91
C ASP A 238 22.91 8.36 1.46
N GLY A 239 21.82 8.25 0.69
CA GLY A 239 21.80 7.91 -0.72
C GLY A 239 20.66 6.94 -1.05
N PHE A 240 20.85 6.18 -2.11
CA PHE A 240 20.11 4.98 -2.49
C PHE A 240 21.03 3.78 -2.26
N HIS A 241 20.56 2.74 -1.55
CA HIS A 241 21.32 1.53 -1.27
C HIS A 241 20.68 0.29 -1.91
N PRO A 242 21.44 -0.59 -2.60
CA PRO A 242 20.86 -1.78 -3.27
C PRO A 242 20.06 -2.72 -2.36
N SER A 243 20.41 -2.82 -1.08
CA SER A 243 19.67 -3.60 -0.07
C SER A 243 18.26 -3.05 0.20
N GLU A 244 17.96 -1.79 -0.15
CA GLU A 244 16.62 -1.20 -0.03
C GLU A 244 15.67 -1.73 -1.11
N LEU A 245 16.18 -2.35 -2.19
CA LEU A 245 15.36 -3.10 -3.16
C LEU A 245 14.98 -4.50 -2.67
N GLU A 246 15.65 -5.03 -1.63
CA GLU A 246 15.27 -6.33 -1.04
C GLU A 246 14.10 -6.16 -0.05
N ASN A 247 14.11 -5.08 0.74
CA ASN A 247 13.10 -4.76 1.75
C ASN A 247 12.25 -3.51 1.38
N VAL A 248 11.87 -3.37 0.11
CA VAL A 248 11.14 -2.21 -0.44
C VAL A 248 9.98 -1.74 0.44
N SER A 249 9.16 -2.67 0.92
CA SER A 249 7.94 -2.38 1.71
C SER A 249 8.20 -1.87 3.14
N GLU A 250 9.44 -1.88 3.62
CA GLU A 250 9.84 -1.28 4.89
C GLU A 250 10.61 0.04 4.69
N SER A 251 11.42 0.15 3.64
CA SER A 251 12.19 1.37 3.34
C SER A 251 11.33 2.50 2.73
N PHE A 252 10.38 2.14 1.87
CA PHE A 252 9.60 3.04 1.03
C PHE A 252 8.10 2.80 1.18
N GLY A 253 7.33 3.88 1.08
CA GLY A 253 5.88 3.79 1.11
C GLY A 253 5.26 3.34 -0.20
N SER A 254 3.99 2.91 -0.10
CA SER A 254 3.21 2.34 -1.21
C SER A 254 1.71 2.65 -1.10
N CYS A 255 1.31 3.56 -0.20
CA CYS A 255 -0.06 4.03 -0.07
C CYS A 255 -0.27 5.44 -0.67
N LEU A 256 -1.53 5.74 -0.94
CA LEU A 256 -2.07 7.08 -1.18
C LEU A 256 -3.13 7.38 -0.13
N HIS A 257 -3.04 8.53 0.54
CA HIS A 257 -3.92 8.88 1.64
C HIS A 257 -4.89 9.99 1.23
N VAL A 258 -6.19 9.74 1.42
CA VAL A 258 -7.27 10.70 1.15
C VAL A 258 -7.71 11.32 2.46
N TRP A 259 -7.68 12.65 2.52
CA TRP A 259 -7.97 13.45 3.72
C TRP A 259 -9.06 14.48 3.43
N GLN A 260 -9.80 14.83 4.47
CA GLN A 260 -10.62 16.03 4.52
C GLN A 260 -9.75 17.23 4.94
N ILE A 261 -9.89 18.37 4.26
CA ILE A 261 -9.11 19.59 4.56
C ILE A 261 -9.63 20.25 5.85
N SER A 262 -10.95 20.39 6.00
CA SER A 262 -11.57 21.08 7.14
C SER A 262 -12.87 20.40 7.62
N PRO A 263 -12.99 20.02 8.92
CA PRO A 263 -11.87 19.81 9.84
C PRO A 263 -10.86 18.79 9.28
N PRO A 264 -9.56 18.90 9.65
CA PRO A 264 -8.52 18.03 9.13
C PRO A 264 -8.71 16.59 9.63
N LYS A 265 -8.89 15.64 8.71
CA LYS A 265 -9.15 14.23 9.05
C LYS A 265 -8.71 13.28 7.94
N LEU A 266 -8.00 12.20 8.29
CA LEU A 266 -7.76 11.08 7.37
C LEU A 266 -9.09 10.35 7.11
N LEU A 267 -9.48 10.22 5.83
CA LEU A 267 -10.72 9.54 5.42
C LEU A 267 -10.45 8.10 4.98
N GLN A 268 -9.42 7.88 4.15
CA GLN A 268 -9.09 6.59 3.56
C GLN A 268 -7.58 6.49 3.29
N SER A 269 -7.04 5.27 3.38
CA SER A 269 -5.72 4.93 2.86
C SER A 269 -5.90 3.88 1.76
N ILE A 270 -5.37 4.16 0.57
CA ILE A 270 -5.41 3.29 -0.60
C ILE A 270 -4.04 2.63 -0.71
N GLY A 271 -3.94 1.34 -0.43
CA GLY A 271 -2.72 0.57 -0.67
C GLY A 271 -2.59 0.22 -2.15
N LEU A 272 -1.44 0.51 -2.75
CA LEU A 272 -1.07 0.03 -4.08
C LEU A 272 -0.40 -1.36 -3.98
N ASP A 273 -0.08 -1.97 -5.12
CA ASP A 273 0.78 -3.15 -5.13
C ASP A 273 2.21 -2.78 -4.67
N SER A 274 2.85 -3.67 -3.91
CA SER A 274 4.17 -3.39 -3.30
C SER A 274 5.32 -3.25 -4.30
N PHE A 275 5.16 -3.74 -5.54
CA PHE A 275 6.15 -3.58 -6.61
C PHE A 275 5.80 -2.38 -7.50
N ASP A 276 4.61 -2.39 -8.11
CA ASP A 276 4.18 -1.29 -9.01
C ASP A 276 4.03 0.05 -8.28
N GLY A 277 3.62 0.03 -7.01
CA GLY A 277 3.33 1.21 -6.19
C GLY A 277 4.52 1.70 -5.37
N SER A 278 5.72 1.12 -5.52
CA SER A 278 6.88 1.47 -4.70
C SER A 278 7.33 2.91 -4.91
N LEU A 279 7.44 3.66 -3.81
CA LEU A 279 7.93 5.05 -3.72
C LEU A 279 7.03 6.05 -4.47
N VAL A 280 5.81 6.26 -3.99
CA VAL A 280 4.81 7.15 -4.61
C VAL A 280 5.19 8.62 -4.40
N ILE A 281 5.75 9.26 -5.42
CA ILE A 281 6.51 10.51 -5.23
C ILE A 281 5.77 11.79 -5.59
N SER A 282 4.77 11.73 -6.47
CA SER A 282 3.89 12.86 -6.75
C SER A 282 2.45 12.40 -6.93
N VAL A 283 1.52 13.28 -6.58
CA VAL A 283 0.07 13.14 -6.78
C VAL A 283 -0.51 14.49 -7.18
N LYS A 284 -1.39 14.52 -8.18
CA LYS A 284 -2.05 15.75 -8.66
C LYS A 284 -3.49 15.49 -9.09
N PHE A 285 -4.43 16.28 -8.59
CA PHE A 285 -5.79 16.37 -9.17
C PHE A 285 -5.74 16.94 -10.60
N LEU A 286 -6.80 16.66 -11.38
CA LEU A 286 -7.14 17.48 -12.55
C LEU A 286 -7.44 18.92 -12.11
N HIS A 287 -7.22 19.89 -13.01
CA HIS A 287 -7.48 21.30 -12.76
C HIS A 287 -8.99 21.63 -12.75
N ASN A 288 -9.81 20.79 -13.38
CA ASN A 288 -11.26 20.89 -13.33
C ASN A 288 -11.81 20.65 -11.92
N THR A 289 -12.33 21.72 -11.33
CA THR A 289 -12.84 21.79 -9.95
C THR A 289 -14.02 20.87 -9.66
N ASP A 290 -14.76 20.51 -10.71
CA ASP A 290 -15.93 19.64 -10.64
C ASP A 290 -15.56 18.15 -10.74
N CYS A 291 -14.31 17.83 -11.11
CA CYS A 291 -13.86 16.45 -11.31
C CYS A 291 -13.13 15.90 -10.08
N ASN A 292 -13.57 14.74 -9.62
CA ASN A 292 -12.93 13.96 -8.55
C ASN A 292 -11.97 12.92 -9.13
N HIS A 293 -11.06 13.41 -10.00
CA HIS A 293 -10.04 12.61 -10.68
C HIS A 293 -8.65 13.17 -10.36
N ALA A 294 -7.70 12.28 -10.09
CA ALA A 294 -6.30 12.61 -9.87
C ALA A 294 -5.38 11.56 -10.52
N PHE A 295 -4.11 11.90 -10.66
CA PHE A 295 -3.05 10.95 -11.00
C PHE A 295 -2.01 10.88 -9.89
N ALA A 296 -1.29 9.76 -9.82
CA ALA A 296 -0.12 9.56 -8.98
C ALA A 296 0.97 8.78 -9.75
N ILE A 297 2.24 8.95 -9.37
CA ILE A 297 3.37 8.21 -9.95
C ILE A 297 4.23 7.54 -8.87
N SER A 298 4.64 6.30 -9.13
CA SER A 298 5.65 5.57 -8.37
C SER A 298 7.02 5.77 -9.00
N ALA A 299 8.03 6.17 -8.23
CA ALA A 299 9.37 6.34 -8.75
C ALA A 299 10.00 4.99 -9.10
N ILE A 300 10.15 4.09 -8.12
CA ILE A 300 10.79 2.77 -8.34
C ILE A 300 9.91 1.88 -9.20
N GLY A 301 8.62 1.74 -8.84
CA GLY A 301 7.65 0.91 -9.56
C GLY A 301 7.30 1.37 -10.99
N SER A 302 7.84 2.53 -11.42
CA SER A 302 7.78 3.07 -12.79
C SER A 302 6.36 3.12 -13.41
N SER A 303 5.34 3.22 -12.57
CA SER A 303 3.92 3.15 -12.91
C SER A 303 3.18 4.47 -12.69
N ILE A 304 2.12 4.66 -13.48
CA ILE A 304 1.19 5.79 -13.41
C ILE A 304 -0.17 5.24 -12.97
N PHE A 305 -0.71 5.82 -11.90
CA PHE A 305 -1.99 5.47 -11.31
C PHE A 305 -3.01 6.58 -11.54
N HIS A 306 -4.23 6.21 -11.92
CA HIS A 306 -5.39 7.08 -11.99
C HIS A 306 -6.26 6.85 -10.75
N LEU A 307 -6.53 7.92 -10.02
CA LEU A 307 -7.38 7.94 -8.83
C LEU A 307 -8.76 8.49 -9.17
N HIS A 308 -9.80 7.81 -8.73
CA HIS A 308 -11.19 8.25 -8.86
C HIS A 308 -12.01 7.81 -7.63
N MET A 309 -13.16 8.46 -7.42
CA MET A 309 -14.13 8.03 -6.42
C MET A 309 -15.20 7.14 -7.07
N ASN A 310 -15.33 5.91 -6.58
CA ASN A 310 -16.32 4.95 -7.06
C ASN A 310 -17.74 5.44 -6.72
N THR A 311 -18.59 5.60 -7.73
CA THR A 311 -19.94 6.18 -7.57
C THR A 311 -20.95 5.25 -6.89
N LEU A 312 -20.62 3.97 -6.68
CA LEU A 312 -21.49 2.98 -6.02
C LEU A 312 -21.08 2.70 -4.57
N SER A 313 -19.78 2.67 -4.25
CA SER A 313 -19.30 2.49 -2.87
C SER A 313 -18.99 3.79 -2.12
N HIS A 314 -18.82 4.91 -2.85
CA HIS A 314 -18.29 6.19 -2.36
C HIS A 314 -16.85 6.11 -1.78
N GLU A 315 -16.11 5.06 -2.12
CA GLU A 315 -14.69 4.89 -1.77
C GLU A 315 -13.78 5.35 -2.92
N TRP A 316 -12.59 5.84 -2.59
CA TRP A 316 -11.57 6.13 -3.59
C TRP A 316 -10.84 4.85 -4.03
N GLN A 317 -10.55 4.77 -5.33
CA GLN A 317 -9.84 3.68 -5.97
C GLN A 317 -8.66 4.25 -6.77
N ALA A 318 -7.61 3.44 -6.98
CA ALA A 318 -6.40 3.84 -7.70
C ALA A 318 -6.01 2.73 -8.70
N ASP A 319 -6.27 2.96 -9.99
CA ASP A 319 -6.05 2.00 -11.05
C ASP A 319 -4.73 2.29 -11.80
N ARG A 320 -3.90 1.26 -12.02
CA ARG A 320 -2.64 1.39 -12.77
C ARG A 320 -2.93 1.50 -14.27
N VAL A 321 -2.90 2.71 -14.80
CA VAL A 321 -3.29 3.06 -16.19
C VAL A 321 -2.13 3.03 -17.19
N ALA A 322 -0.89 3.22 -16.73
CA ALA A 322 0.31 3.04 -17.55
C ALA A 322 1.50 2.57 -16.71
N HIS A 323 2.48 1.94 -17.36
CA HIS A 323 3.71 1.43 -16.76
C HIS A 323 4.84 1.58 -17.76
N VAL A 324 5.99 2.12 -17.34
CA VAL A 324 7.20 2.23 -18.14
C VAL A 324 8.13 1.07 -17.79
N PRO A 325 8.41 0.13 -18.70
CA PRO A 325 9.15 -1.09 -18.39
C PRO A 325 10.63 -0.82 -18.11
N SER A 326 11.22 -1.60 -17.20
CA SER A 326 12.66 -1.60 -16.95
C SER A 326 13.47 -2.03 -18.18
N LEU A 327 14.59 -1.36 -18.42
CA LEU A 327 15.53 -1.69 -19.50
C LEU A 327 16.54 -2.73 -19.01
N LYS A 328 16.82 -3.75 -19.83
CA LYS A 328 17.87 -4.74 -19.55
C LYS A 328 19.23 -4.18 -19.94
N VAL A 329 20.16 -4.17 -19.00
CA VAL A 329 21.44 -3.46 -19.12
C VAL A 329 22.66 -4.31 -18.76
N GLU A 330 23.83 -3.88 -19.22
CA GLU A 330 25.17 -4.36 -18.88
C GLU A 330 25.95 -3.25 -18.18
N ASN A 331 26.92 -3.63 -17.33
CA ASN A 331 27.80 -2.72 -16.57
C ASN A 331 27.05 -1.73 -15.65
N TRP A 332 25.89 -2.13 -15.14
CA TRP A 332 25.10 -1.41 -14.14
C TRP A 332 25.03 -2.20 -12.82
N VAL A 333 24.54 -1.55 -11.76
CA VAL A 333 24.36 -2.14 -10.40
C VAL A 333 23.38 -3.33 -10.41
N SER A 334 22.53 -3.44 -11.43
CA SER A 334 21.56 -4.52 -11.65
C SER A 334 21.46 -4.83 -13.14
N ASP A 335 21.05 -6.05 -13.49
CA ASP A 335 20.73 -6.46 -14.88
C ASP A 335 19.51 -5.72 -15.45
N GLU A 336 18.67 -5.10 -14.60
CA GLU A 336 17.48 -4.32 -14.98
C GLU A 336 17.50 -2.92 -14.36
N MET A 337 17.19 -1.90 -15.18
CA MET A 337 17.17 -0.48 -14.83
C MET A 337 15.75 0.10 -14.97
N PRO A 338 15.08 0.49 -13.87
CA PRO A 338 13.77 1.14 -13.92
C PRO A 338 13.85 2.54 -14.55
N ALA A 339 12.71 3.12 -14.94
CA ALA A 339 12.66 4.48 -15.48
C ALA A 339 13.03 5.56 -14.45
N LEU A 340 12.69 5.28 -13.18
CA LEU A 340 12.69 6.19 -12.03
C LEU A 340 11.86 7.45 -12.30
N LEU A 341 10.54 7.34 -12.11
CA LEU A 341 9.61 8.45 -12.39
C LEU A 341 9.63 9.48 -11.26
N THR A 342 10.34 10.60 -11.45
CA THR A 342 10.59 11.60 -10.40
C THR A 342 9.56 12.73 -10.35
N ASP A 343 8.95 13.09 -11.48
CA ASP A 343 7.90 14.10 -11.54
C ASP A 343 6.91 13.87 -12.68
N MET A 344 5.73 14.45 -12.54
CA MET A 344 4.70 14.53 -13.56
C MET A 344 4.04 15.91 -13.57
N ILE A 345 3.42 16.32 -14.67
CA ILE A 345 2.62 17.55 -14.78
C ILE A 345 1.40 17.33 -15.68
N ILE A 346 0.26 17.90 -15.29
CA ILE A 346 -1.00 17.91 -16.07
C ILE A 346 -1.15 19.29 -16.72
N SER A 347 -1.45 19.35 -18.01
CA SER A 347 -1.70 20.61 -18.73
C SER A 347 -3.01 21.27 -18.30
N MET A 348 -3.09 22.61 -18.42
CA MET A 348 -4.24 23.42 -17.98
C MET A 348 -5.58 23.11 -18.68
N ASP A 349 -5.57 22.32 -19.75
CA ASP A 349 -6.75 21.81 -20.45
C ASP A 349 -7.14 20.37 -20.04
N ASP A 350 -6.52 19.82 -18.98
CA ASP A 350 -6.69 18.47 -18.44
C ASP A 350 -6.52 17.34 -19.49
N ARG A 351 -5.81 17.63 -20.58
CA ARG A 351 -5.64 16.69 -21.71
C ARG A 351 -4.28 15.98 -21.73
N TRP A 352 -3.21 16.62 -21.26
CA TRP A 352 -1.86 16.09 -21.41
C TRP A 352 -1.20 15.85 -20.05
N LEU A 353 -0.70 14.62 -19.86
CA LEU A 353 0.16 14.26 -18.74
C LEU A 353 1.60 14.14 -19.24
N TYR A 354 2.50 14.93 -18.67
CA TYR A 354 3.95 14.85 -18.87
C TYR A 354 4.55 14.06 -17.71
N VAL A 355 5.54 13.20 -17.96
CA VAL A 355 6.27 12.45 -16.91
C VAL A 355 7.76 12.36 -17.24
N CYS A 356 8.62 12.62 -16.24
CA CYS A 356 10.07 12.49 -16.34
C CYS A 356 10.54 11.09 -15.89
N GLY A 357 11.40 10.43 -16.67
CA GLY A 357 12.17 9.26 -16.27
C GLY A 357 13.63 9.62 -16.05
N PHE A 358 14.04 9.73 -14.79
CA PHE A 358 15.34 10.28 -14.40
C PHE A 358 16.50 9.39 -14.87
N LEU A 359 16.41 8.06 -14.74
CA LEU A 359 17.50 7.17 -15.16
C LEU A 359 17.53 6.96 -16.68
N HIS A 360 16.37 6.81 -17.31
CA HIS A 360 16.27 6.60 -18.76
C HIS A 360 16.61 7.86 -19.57
N GLY A 361 16.55 9.06 -18.98
CA GLY A 361 16.83 10.29 -19.70
C GLY A 361 15.71 10.72 -20.64
N ILE A 362 14.44 10.39 -20.33
CA ILE A 362 13.31 10.62 -21.24
C ILE A 362 12.19 11.39 -20.53
N VAL A 363 11.58 12.34 -21.24
CA VAL A 363 10.28 12.91 -20.87
C VAL A 363 9.21 12.36 -21.82
N TRP A 364 8.20 11.70 -21.26
CA TRP A 364 7.05 11.18 -21.99
C TRP A 364 5.86 12.13 -21.89
N ARG A 365 5.06 12.24 -22.96
CA ARG A 365 3.75 12.92 -22.96
C ARG A 365 2.65 11.93 -23.34
N PHE A 366 1.66 11.83 -22.46
CA PHE A 366 0.47 11.00 -22.63
C PHE A 366 -0.77 11.88 -22.88
N ASP A 367 -1.69 11.41 -23.72
CA ASP A 367 -3.06 11.94 -23.77
C ASP A 367 -3.90 11.25 -22.67
N ILE A 368 -4.60 12.06 -21.87
CA ILE A 368 -5.43 11.66 -20.72
C ILE A 368 -6.90 12.08 -20.87
N GLN A 369 -7.35 12.42 -22.08
CA GLN A 369 -8.73 12.83 -22.38
C GLN A 369 -9.82 11.83 -21.88
N ASP A 370 -9.50 10.53 -21.86
CA ASP A 370 -10.20 9.53 -21.03
C ASP A 370 -9.22 9.13 -19.91
N PRO A 371 -9.42 9.59 -18.65
CA PRO A 371 -8.48 9.32 -17.55
C PRO A 371 -8.26 7.84 -17.26
N PHE A 372 -9.21 6.97 -17.63
CA PHE A 372 -9.11 5.52 -17.50
C PHE A 372 -8.32 4.87 -18.65
N ARG A 373 -7.91 5.63 -19.68
CA ARG A 373 -7.26 5.14 -20.91
C ARG A 373 -6.09 6.02 -21.36
N VAL A 374 -5.16 6.25 -20.43
CA VAL A 374 -3.93 7.00 -20.69
C VAL A 374 -3.14 6.39 -21.86
N SER A 375 -2.78 7.22 -22.85
CA SER A 375 -2.10 6.74 -24.07
C SER A 375 -0.85 7.57 -24.39
N LEU A 376 0.29 6.91 -24.61
CA LEU A 376 1.55 7.58 -24.95
C LEU A 376 1.45 8.20 -26.35
N HIS A 377 1.60 9.54 -26.44
CA HIS A 377 1.55 10.30 -27.68
C HIS A 377 2.94 10.80 -28.13
N GLY A 378 3.85 11.11 -27.20
CA GLY A 378 5.17 11.65 -27.53
C GLY A 378 6.23 11.36 -26.50
N LYS A 379 7.49 11.46 -26.90
CA LYS A 379 8.68 11.31 -26.05
C LYS A 379 9.83 12.17 -26.56
N ILE A 380 10.68 12.64 -25.67
CA ILE A 380 11.93 13.34 -26.00
C ILE A 380 13.04 12.86 -25.06
N ASN A 381 14.21 12.55 -25.61
CA ASN A 381 15.40 12.21 -24.84
C ASN A 381 16.11 13.51 -24.41
N LEU A 382 16.49 13.57 -23.13
CA LEU A 382 17.24 14.62 -22.45
C LEU A 382 18.27 13.95 -21.52
N GLY A 383 19.34 13.39 -22.10
CA GLY A 383 20.48 12.83 -21.37
C GLY A 383 20.20 11.44 -20.79
N GLY A 384 20.29 11.30 -19.47
CA GLY A 384 20.12 10.04 -18.73
C GLY A 384 21.41 9.23 -18.59
N VAL A 385 21.32 8.08 -17.88
CA VAL A 385 22.51 7.24 -17.54
C VAL A 385 23.30 6.84 -18.79
N PHE A 386 22.62 6.64 -19.92
CA PHE A 386 23.22 6.19 -21.17
C PHE A 386 24.04 7.27 -21.91
N ASP A 387 23.88 8.56 -21.59
CA ASP A 387 24.71 9.63 -22.15
C ASP A 387 25.81 10.10 -21.16
N SER A 388 25.55 10.01 -19.85
CA SER A 388 26.54 10.28 -18.79
C SER A 388 27.55 9.14 -18.61
N SER A 389 27.11 7.88 -18.67
CA SER A 389 27.92 6.67 -18.40
C SER A 389 27.93 5.72 -19.62
N PRO A 390 28.75 5.99 -20.66
CA PRO A 390 28.77 5.21 -21.91
C PRO A 390 29.33 3.78 -21.78
N GLU A 391 29.75 3.38 -20.58
CA GLU A 391 30.06 1.99 -20.23
C GLU A 391 28.80 1.14 -20.07
N VAL A 392 27.68 1.75 -19.66
CA VAL A 392 26.37 1.11 -19.49
C VAL A 392 25.72 0.88 -20.86
N ARG A 393 25.30 -0.36 -21.15
CA ARG A 393 24.77 -0.74 -22.47
C ARG A 393 23.45 -1.47 -22.35
N ILE A 394 22.54 -1.27 -23.32
CA ILE A 394 21.24 -1.96 -23.37
C ILE A 394 21.44 -3.33 -24.05
N LYS A 395 20.97 -4.40 -23.40
CA LYS A 395 20.99 -5.77 -23.93
C LYS A 395 20.02 -5.86 -25.11
N THR A 396 20.54 -6.29 -26.28
CA THR A 396 19.87 -6.16 -27.58
C THR A 396 18.50 -6.88 -27.68
N SER A 397 18.23 -7.86 -26.81
CA SER A 397 16.97 -8.62 -26.79
C SER A 397 15.72 -7.77 -26.54
N ASN A 398 15.84 -6.62 -25.88
CA ASN A 398 14.70 -5.78 -25.51
C ASN A 398 14.42 -4.64 -26.51
N ALA A 399 15.30 -4.43 -27.50
CA ALA A 399 15.22 -3.30 -28.43
C ALA A 399 14.09 -3.41 -29.49
N MET A 400 13.20 -4.39 -29.38
CA MET A 400 12.03 -4.54 -30.27
C MET A 400 10.76 -3.82 -29.77
N GLU A 401 10.77 -3.24 -28.56
CA GLU A 401 9.70 -2.33 -28.11
C GLU A 401 10.10 -0.85 -28.29
N ASP A 402 10.15 -0.39 -29.55
CA ASP A 402 10.39 1.00 -29.97
C ASP A 402 9.40 2.04 -29.39
N ARG A 403 8.43 1.61 -28.57
CA ARG A 403 7.40 2.47 -27.95
C ARG A 403 7.99 3.36 -26.85
N TRP A 404 8.68 2.78 -25.88
CA TRP A 404 9.05 3.48 -24.64
C TRP A 404 10.41 4.18 -24.71
N TRP A 405 11.42 3.48 -25.22
CA TRP A 405 12.80 3.96 -25.33
C TRP A 405 12.98 4.94 -26.50
N LEU A 406 13.88 5.91 -26.36
CA LEU A 406 14.41 6.72 -27.46
C LEU A 406 15.92 6.90 -27.21
N PRO A 407 16.80 6.47 -28.14
CA PRO A 407 18.24 6.59 -27.94
C PRO A 407 18.66 8.06 -27.80
N PRO A 408 19.74 8.35 -27.05
CA PRO A 408 20.28 9.71 -26.94
C PRO A 408 20.76 10.19 -28.31
N GLU A 409 20.07 11.17 -28.88
CA GLU A 409 20.54 11.90 -30.05
C GLU A 409 21.62 12.91 -29.66
N THR A 410 22.63 13.09 -30.49
CA THR A 410 23.69 14.10 -30.30
C THR A 410 23.18 15.52 -30.61
N ARG A 411 22.17 15.98 -29.87
CA ARG A 411 21.64 17.35 -29.93
C ARG A 411 22.44 18.24 -28.98
N SER A 412 23.20 19.18 -29.54
CA SER A 412 23.91 20.19 -28.74
C SER A 412 22.95 21.26 -28.26
N LEU A 413 22.93 21.51 -26.95
CA LEU A 413 22.34 22.71 -26.37
C LEU A 413 23.13 23.97 -26.83
N PRO A 414 22.55 25.18 -26.70
CA PRO A 414 23.26 26.41 -27.00
C PRO A 414 24.61 26.49 -26.27
N ARG A 415 25.57 27.16 -26.92
CA ARG A 415 27.01 27.15 -26.57
C ARG A 415 27.72 25.81 -26.79
N GLY A 416 27.08 24.81 -27.41
CA GLY A 416 27.69 23.51 -27.72
C GLY A 416 27.75 22.56 -26.52
N THR A 417 26.92 22.80 -25.51
CA THR A 417 26.87 22.00 -24.28
C THR A 417 26.01 20.73 -24.48
N LYS A 418 26.20 19.74 -23.60
CA LYS A 418 25.26 18.62 -23.42
C LYS A 418 24.34 18.91 -22.23
N PHE A 419 23.19 18.24 -22.19
CA PHE A 419 22.37 18.16 -20.99
C PHE A 419 23.04 17.17 -20.01
N ARG A 420 23.38 17.63 -18.81
CA ARG A 420 24.00 16.82 -17.75
C ARG A 420 22.93 16.06 -16.97
N GLY A 421 23.19 14.81 -16.61
CA GLY A 421 22.22 13.95 -15.92
C GLY A 421 20.93 13.66 -16.70
N GLY A 422 19.88 13.29 -15.97
CA GLY A 422 18.54 13.03 -16.51
C GLY A 422 17.49 14.08 -16.11
N PRO A 423 16.28 14.05 -16.70
CA PRO A 423 15.20 14.97 -16.37
C PRO A 423 14.62 14.62 -14.99
N ALA A 424 14.68 15.56 -14.05
CA ALA A 424 14.32 15.34 -12.65
C ALA A 424 12.96 15.95 -12.29
N LEU A 425 12.86 17.27 -12.41
CA LEU A 425 11.64 18.06 -12.17
C LEU A 425 11.37 18.96 -13.39
N MET A 426 10.13 19.44 -13.50
CA MET A 426 9.71 20.27 -14.64
C MET A 426 8.66 21.31 -14.25
N GLN A 427 8.36 22.22 -15.16
CA GLN A 427 7.23 23.16 -15.07
C GLN A 427 6.69 23.47 -16.46
N LEU A 428 5.36 23.43 -16.62
CA LEU A 428 4.68 23.72 -17.89
C LEU A 428 4.04 25.11 -17.84
N SER A 429 4.17 25.87 -18.93
CA SER A 429 3.48 27.14 -19.15
C SER A 429 1.95 26.99 -19.13
N LYS A 430 1.25 28.09 -18.84
CA LYS A 430 -0.20 28.13 -18.70
C LYS A 430 -0.94 27.84 -20.01
N ASP A 431 -0.34 28.18 -21.15
CA ASP A 431 -0.85 27.86 -22.49
C ASP A 431 -0.56 26.41 -22.93
N GLY A 432 0.33 25.71 -22.22
CA GLY A 432 0.81 24.37 -22.54
C GLY A 432 1.82 24.27 -23.68
N SER A 433 2.41 25.37 -24.17
CA SER A 433 3.36 25.36 -25.30
C SER A 433 4.84 25.25 -24.90
N ARG A 434 5.21 25.55 -23.65
CA ARG A 434 6.60 25.58 -23.16
C ARG A 434 6.74 24.70 -21.91
N LEU A 435 7.51 23.62 -22.02
CA LEU A 435 7.89 22.77 -20.89
C LEU A 435 9.33 23.05 -20.48
N TYR A 436 9.54 23.54 -19.26
CA TYR A 436 10.86 23.77 -18.68
C TYR A 436 11.26 22.56 -17.85
N VAL A 437 12.51 22.09 -17.99
CA VAL A 437 13.00 20.84 -17.37
C VAL A 437 14.33 21.09 -16.66
N CYS A 438 14.45 20.60 -15.43
CA CYS A 438 15.64 20.67 -14.57
C CYS A 438 16.18 19.26 -14.26
N ASN A 439 17.45 19.19 -13.85
CA ASN A 439 18.20 17.93 -13.74
C ASN A 439 18.64 17.51 -12.31
N SER A 440 18.33 18.25 -11.24
CA SER A 440 18.51 17.75 -9.86
C SER A 440 17.20 17.25 -9.27
N PHE A 441 17.26 16.01 -8.77
CA PHE A 441 16.18 15.36 -8.04
C PHE A 441 16.38 15.50 -6.53
N TYR A 442 17.49 14.94 -6.01
CA TYR A 442 17.87 15.01 -4.59
C TYR A 442 19.38 14.80 -4.45
N LYS A 443 20.09 15.69 -3.76
CA LYS A 443 21.55 15.85 -3.93
C LYS A 443 22.39 14.58 -3.69
N ALA A 444 22.00 13.73 -2.74
CA ALA A 444 22.70 12.47 -2.49
C ALA A 444 22.53 11.46 -3.65
N TRP A 445 21.32 11.40 -4.24
CA TRP A 445 21.01 10.54 -5.37
C TRP A 445 21.59 11.10 -6.67
N ASP A 446 21.53 12.43 -6.84
CA ASP A 446 22.16 13.15 -7.95
C ASP A 446 23.66 12.82 -8.01
N GLY A 447 24.36 12.87 -6.87
CA GLY A 447 25.79 12.55 -6.78
C GLY A 447 26.16 11.07 -6.92
N GLN A 448 25.21 10.15 -6.73
CA GLN A 448 25.41 8.71 -6.96
C GLN A 448 25.20 8.33 -8.43
N PHE A 449 24.13 8.85 -9.07
CA PHE A 449 23.76 8.48 -10.44
C PHE A 449 24.42 9.37 -11.50
N TYR A 450 24.70 10.64 -11.17
CA TYR A 450 25.25 11.65 -12.08
C TYR A 450 26.31 12.52 -11.39
N PRO A 451 27.53 11.99 -11.11
CA PRO A 451 28.60 12.74 -10.45
C PRO A 451 28.94 14.07 -11.15
N GLU A 452 28.71 14.20 -12.45
CA GLU A 452 28.93 15.43 -13.21
C GLU A 452 27.95 16.56 -12.83
N LEU A 453 26.77 16.25 -12.29
CA LEU A 453 25.89 17.29 -11.70
C LEU A 453 26.53 17.94 -10.46
N ILE A 454 27.39 17.21 -9.75
CA ILE A 454 28.06 17.71 -8.55
C ILE A 454 29.32 18.50 -8.91
N SER A 455 30.10 18.05 -9.91
CA SER A 455 31.30 18.75 -10.38
C SER A 455 31.02 19.97 -11.26
N ASP A 456 30.00 19.89 -12.12
CA ASP A 456 29.73 20.89 -13.17
C ASP A 456 28.41 21.63 -12.93
N GLY A 457 27.59 21.22 -11.96
CA GLY A 457 26.33 21.88 -11.62
C GLY A 457 25.14 21.51 -12.50
N GLY A 458 23.97 22.03 -12.14
CA GLY A 458 22.71 21.79 -12.82
C GLY A 458 22.44 22.70 -14.02
N GLN A 459 21.42 22.35 -14.78
CA GLN A 459 20.95 23.06 -15.96
C GLN A 459 19.43 23.12 -15.99
N MET A 460 18.87 24.15 -16.64
CA MET A 460 17.46 24.24 -16.98
C MET A 460 17.33 24.47 -18.48
N VAL A 461 16.56 23.60 -19.14
CA VAL A 461 16.30 23.63 -20.58
C VAL A 461 14.81 23.85 -20.84
N ARG A 462 14.47 24.26 -22.07
CA ARG A 462 13.07 24.42 -22.51
C ARG A 462 12.78 23.51 -23.69
N VAL A 463 11.66 22.81 -23.64
CA VAL A 463 11.08 22.00 -24.71
C VAL A 463 9.84 22.73 -25.21
N ASP A 464 9.87 23.14 -26.47
CA ASP A 464 8.75 23.78 -27.15
C ASP A 464 7.82 22.71 -27.72
N ILE A 465 6.52 22.91 -27.57
CA ILE A 465 5.46 21.99 -28.00
C ILE A 465 4.77 22.60 -29.21
N VAL A 466 5.18 22.16 -30.41
CA VAL A 466 4.79 22.74 -31.70
C VAL A 466 4.19 21.65 -32.57
N ASP A 467 3.02 21.91 -33.17
CA ASP A 467 2.26 20.95 -34.00
C ASP A 467 1.99 19.59 -33.30
N ASN A 468 1.89 19.61 -31.96
CA ASN A 468 1.82 18.46 -31.05
C ASN A 468 3.11 17.61 -30.94
N GLU A 469 4.22 18.00 -31.55
CA GLU A 469 5.55 17.41 -31.28
C GLU A 469 6.25 18.11 -30.10
N MET A 470 7.21 17.43 -29.48
CA MET A 470 8.09 18.00 -28.45
C MET A 470 9.49 18.24 -29.03
N ARG A 471 9.97 19.48 -29.04
CA ARG A 471 11.25 19.87 -29.65
C ARG A 471 12.08 20.68 -28.67
N LEU A 472 13.35 20.32 -28.49
CA LEU A 472 14.29 21.01 -27.60
C LEU A 472 14.59 22.42 -28.15
N ASN A 473 14.51 23.45 -27.33
CA ASN A 473 14.77 24.82 -27.76
C ASN A 473 16.28 25.12 -27.77
N GLU A 474 16.88 25.19 -28.96
CA GLU A 474 18.32 25.45 -29.17
C GLU A 474 18.79 26.86 -28.75
N LYS A 475 17.91 27.71 -28.21
CA LYS A 475 18.24 29.08 -27.75
C LYS A 475 18.10 29.26 -26.24
N PHE A 476 17.42 28.35 -25.53
CA PHE A 476 17.19 28.45 -24.09
C PHE A 476 18.14 27.51 -23.33
N LEU A 477 18.99 28.07 -22.48
CA LEU A 477 19.77 27.32 -21.50
C LEU A 477 20.14 28.23 -20.33
N VAL A 478 19.78 27.80 -19.13
CA VAL A 478 20.42 28.25 -17.90
C VAL A 478 21.41 27.18 -17.48
N ASP A 479 22.67 27.54 -17.29
CA ASP A 479 23.72 26.66 -16.79
C ASP A 479 24.33 27.26 -15.50
N MET A 480 24.43 26.45 -14.45
CA MET A 480 24.93 26.88 -13.13
C MET A 480 26.43 26.63 -12.91
N LYS A 481 27.16 26.13 -13.92
CA LYS A 481 28.58 25.79 -13.81
C LYS A 481 29.45 26.98 -13.41
N ASP A 482 29.37 28.06 -14.19
CA ASP A 482 30.25 29.23 -14.07
C ASP A 482 29.74 30.26 -13.02
N GLN A 483 28.93 29.84 -12.07
CA GLN A 483 28.34 30.70 -11.04
C GLN A 483 29.38 31.06 -9.95
N PRO A 484 29.36 32.30 -9.42
CA PRO A 484 30.23 32.67 -8.31
C PRO A 484 29.88 31.86 -7.06
N ASN A 485 30.88 31.20 -6.49
CA ASN A 485 30.74 30.19 -5.42
C ASN A 485 29.83 29.01 -5.81
N GLY A 486 29.81 28.63 -7.09
CA GLY A 486 29.21 27.38 -7.56
C GLY A 486 30.17 26.18 -7.47
N PRO A 487 29.75 25.00 -7.96
CA PRO A 487 28.52 24.79 -8.74
C PRO A 487 27.24 24.78 -7.89
N PHE A 488 26.12 25.19 -8.50
CA PHE A 488 24.78 24.98 -7.97
C PHE A 488 24.05 23.97 -8.85
N VAL A 489 23.11 23.21 -8.28
CA VAL A 489 22.15 22.41 -9.06
C VAL A 489 20.80 23.13 -9.16
N ILE A 490 19.90 22.71 -10.06
CA ILE A 490 18.57 23.34 -10.21
C ILE A 490 17.48 22.29 -9.98
N ARG A 491 16.51 22.61 -9.11
CA ARG A 491 15.42 21.73 -8.71
C ARG A 491 14.04 22.24 -9.12
N ASP A 492 13.31 22.85 -8.21
CA ASP A 492 11.91 23.26 -8.42
C ASP A 492 11.81 24.63 -9.10
N ILE A 493 10.78 24.82 -9.94
CA ILE A 493 10.55 26.03 -10.76
C ILE A 493 9.14 26.56 -10.48
N LYS A 494 8.99 27.87 -10.23
CA LYS A 494 7.67 28.53 -10.08
C LYS A 494 7.65 29.83 -10.87
N PHE A 495 6.64 30.05 -11.71
CA PHE A 495 6.51 31.31 -12.47
C PHE A 495 5.94 32.44 -11.61
N LEU A 496 6.33 33.68 -11.91
CA LEU A 496 5.85 34.87 -11.18
C LEU A 496 4.37 35.16 -11.47
N ASP A 497 3.95 34.99 -12.73
CA ASP A 497 2.58 35.22 -13.21
C ASP A 497 1.68 33.97 -13.02
N GLY A 498 2.34 32.82 -12.87
CA GLY A 498 1.80 31.58 -12.32
C GLY A 498 1.90 30.42 -13.29
N ASP A 499 1.81 29.21 -12.75
CA ASP A 499 1.95 27.96 -13.48
C ASP A 499 0.82 26.97 -13.15
N CYS A 500 0.79 25.88 -13.89
CA CYS A 500 -0.18 24.79 -13.73
C CYS A 500 -0.11 24.10 -12.36
N THR A 501 0.95 24.28 -11.56
CA THR A 501 1.05 23.72 -10.20
C THR A 501 0.62 24.68 -9.09
N ILE A 502 0.29 25.94 -9.45
CA ILE A 502 -0.19 27.01 -8.54
C ILE A 502 -1.71 27.22 -8.67
N PHE A 503 -2.26 27.16 -9.88
CA PHE A 503 -3.64 27.57 -10.16
C PHE A 503 -4.69 26.50 -9.83
N LEU A 504 -4.93 26.33 -8.54
CA LEU A 504 -6.04 25.53 -8.03
C LEU A 504 -7.35 26.31 -8.15
N PHE A 505 -8.08 26.09 -9.24
CA PHE A 505 -9.34 26.77 -9.51
C PHE A 505 -10.40 26.49 -8.44
N VAL A 506 -11.18 27.52 -8.10
CA VAL A 506 -12.54 27.41 -7.56
C VAL A 506 -13.31 28.62 -8.10
N LEU A 507 -13.98 28.48 -9.25
CA LEU A 507 -14.99 29.39 -9.83
C LEU A 507 -15.41 28.78 -11.18
N VAL A 508 -16.70 28.61 -11.47
CA VAL A 508 -17.62 29.69 -11.86
C VAL A 508 -19.03 29.39 -11.35
N GLU A 509 -19.74 30.39 -10.83
CA GLU A 509 -21.20 30.27 -10.66
C GLU A 509 -21.87 30.02 -12.02
N CYS A 510 -22.63 28.94 -12.14
CA CYS A 510 -23.46 28.68 -13.32
C CYS A 510 -24.58 29.73 -13.46
N LYS A 511 -24.26 30.88 -14.07
CA LYS A 511 -25.27 31.74 -14.71
C LYS A 511 -26.02 30.87 -15.73
N PRO A 512 -27.32 30.57 -15.52
CA PRO A 512 -28.02 29.60 -16.35
C PRO A 512 -28.01 30.05 -17.81
N PRO A 513 -27.76 29.14 -18.76
CA PRO A 513 -27.52 29.52 -20.15
C PRO A 513 -28.75 30.24 -20.71
N LYS A 514 -28.50 31.36 -21.42
CA LYS A 514 -29.56 32.26 -21.94
C LYS A 514 -30.54 31.58 -22.91
N SER A 515 -30.26 30.36 -23.35
CA SER A 515 -31.15 29.49 -24.11
C SER A 515 -32.43 29.09 -23.36
N LEU A 516 -32.40 28.91 -22.03
CA LEU A 516 -33.60 28.49 -21.28
C LEU A 516 -34.74 29.53 -21.28
N ASN A 517 -34.43 30.81 -21.51
CA ASN A 517 -35.45 31.86 -21.62
C ASN A 517 -36.30 31.80 -22.90
N ARG A 518 -36.05 30.85 -23.81
CA ARG A 518 -36.96 30.55 -24.95
C ARG A 518 -37.95 29.42 -24.72
N MET A 519 -37.87 28.67 -23.61
CA MET A 519 -38.91 27.68 -23.24
C MET A 519 -39.76 28.08 -22.02
N ARG A 520 -39.65 29.33 -21.55
CA ARG A 520 -40.59 29.94 -20.57
C ARG A 520 -41.82 30.61 -21.22
N GLN A 521 -42.28 30.08 -22.37
CA GLN A 521 -43.58 30.42 -22.98
C GLN A 521 -44.34 29.16 -23.47
N ASN A 522 -44.56 28.21 -22.57
CA ASN A 522 -45.73 27.33 -22.64
C ASN A 522 -46.17 26.93 -21.23
N LYS A 523 -47.49 26.91 -20.99
CA LYS A 523 -48.08 26.54 -19.70
C LYS A 523 -48.28 25.02 -19.66
N GLY A 524 -47.68 24.36 -18.68
CA GLY A 524 -47.90 22.94 -18.38
C GLY A 524 -47.58 22.67 -16.92
N THR A 525 -48.58 22.23 -16.16
CA THR A 525 -48.42 21.79 -14.77
C THR A 525 -47.60 20.51 -14.70
N TYR A 526 -46.64 20.42 -13.77
CA TYR A 526 -46.52 19.31 -12.81
C TYR A 526 -45.61 19.73 -11.66
N ASN A 527 -45.90 19.23 -10.45
CA ASN A 527 -45.09 19.46 -9.26
C ASN A 527 -44.05 18.35 -9.10
N ALA A 528 -42.85 18.71 -8.65
CA ALA A 528 -41.92 17.80 -7.99
C ALA A 528 -41.20 18.57 -6.89
N ALA A 529 -41.35 18.13 -5.64
CA ALA A 529 -40.65 18.64 -4.48
C ALA A 529 -40.15 17.44 -3.66
N ALA A 530 -39.03 17.63 -2.94
CA ALA A 530 -38.31 16.64 -2.16
C ALA A 530 -37.73 15.45 -2.94
N PHE A 531 -36.41 15.29 -2.86
CA PHE A 531 -35.84 14.41 -1.84
C PHE A 531 -34.60 15.07 -1.24
N ASN A 532 -34.47 15.05 0.09
CA ASN A 532 -33.26 15.47 0.80
C ASN A 532 -33.21 14.84 2.20
N SER A 533 -32.00 14.55 2.69
CA SER A 533 -31.66 13.96 4.01
C SER A 533 -32.09 12.49 4.31
N PRO A 534 -31.42 11.78 5.25
CA PRO A 534 -31.54 10.31 5.39
C PRO A 534 -31.91 9.79 6.81
N SER A 535 -32.01 8.45 6.91
CA SER A 535 -31.91 7.60 8.12
C SER A 535 -33.09 7.52 9.12
N MET A 536 -33.63 6.30 9.28
CA MET A 536 -34.25 5.70 10.48
C MET A 536 -34.36 4.17 10.23
N ILE A 537 -34.53 3.35 11.28
CA ILE A 537 -34.12 1.93 11.26
C ILE A 537 -35.27 0.93 11.59
N ASN A 538 -35.31 -0.17 10.81
CA ASN A 538 -35.96 -1.48 11.05
C ASN A 538 -37.50 -1.64 11.09
N ASN A 539 -37.88 -2.91 10.87
CA ASN A 539 -39.16 -3.57 11.14
C ASN A 539 -40.39 -3.09 10.35
N GLY A 540 -40.81 -3.89 9.37
CA GLY A 540 -42.07 -3.71 8.66
C GLY A 540 -43.26 -4.38 9.36
N LEU A 541 -44.47 -3.92 9.03
CA LEU A 541 -45.71 -4.67 9.18
C LEU A 541 -46.63 -4.43 7.97
N LEU A 542 -47.66 -5.27 7.86
CA LEU A 542 -48.53 -5.43 6.71
C LEU A 542 -49.60 -4.34 6.52
N LEU A 543 -49.92 -4.12 5.25
CA LEU A 543 -51.27 -3.89 4.67
C LEU A 543 -52.00 -2.54 4.84
N ALA A 544 -52.80 -2.31 3.80
CA ALA A 544 -54.07 -1.56 3.70
C ALA A 544 -54.01 -0.09 3.22
N ASP A 545 -54.76 0.15 2.15
CA ASP A 545 -55.21 1.44 1.63
C ASP A 545 -56.17 2.14 2.62
N PHE A 546 -56.32 3.47 2.53
CA PHE A 546 -57.64 4.11 2.37
C PHE A 546 -57.54 5.61 1.98
N ASP A 547 -58.69 6.18 1.62
CA ASP A 547 -58.88 7.38 0.80
C ASP A 547 -58.87 8.76 1.51
N HIS A 548 -58.94 9.81 0.68
CA HIS A 548 -58.98 11.24 0.96
C HIS A 548 -60.09 11.80 1.90
N ASN A 549 -59.84 13.06 2.30
CA ASN A 549 -60.75 14.14 2.77
C ASN A 549 -61.15 14.17 4.26
N GLY A 550 -60.81 15.27 4.94
CA GLY A 550 -61.20 15.50 6.34
C GLY A 550 -60.71 16.81 7.01
N THR A 551 -60.84 17.97 6.35
CA THR A 551 -60.87 19.34 6.93
C THR A 551 -60.22 19.60 8.32
N SER A 552 -59.05 20.23 8.37
CA SER A 552 -58.52 20.87 9.59
C SER A 552 -58.63 22.41 9.52
N ARG A 553 -59.68 22.98 10.12
CA ARG A 553 -59.83 24.45 10.30
C ARG A 553 -59.04 24.96 11.53
N GLU A 554 -57.89 24.33 11.78
CA GLU A 554 -57.08 24.49 12.99
C GLU A 554 -55.59 24.74 12.62
N ALA A 555 -55.16 24.33 11.42
CA ALA A 555 -53.83 24.59 10.87
C ALA A 555 -53.62 26.05 10.40
N ARG A 556 -54.22 27.03 11.10
CA ARG A 556 -54.14 28.46 10.79
C ARG A 556 -53.95 29.37 12.01
N GLU A 557 -53.90 28.82 13.22
CA GLU A 557 -53.50 29.56 14.42
C GLU A 557 -52.13 29.09 14.96
N SER A 558 -51.60 27.97 14.45
CA SER A 558 -50.24 27.46 14.76
C SER A 558 -49.15 27.86 13.75
N TYR A 559 -49.42 28.84 12.88
CA TYR A 559 -48.51 29.25 11.78
C TYR A 559 -47.95 30.66 11.92
N GLU A 560 -48.34 31.40 12.97
CA GLU A 560 -47.72 32.67 13.36
C GLU A 560 -46.78 32.47 14.56
N GLU A 561 -47.09 31.53 15.47
CA GLU A 561 -46.23 31.15 16.62
C GLU A 561 -44.91 30.46 16.19
N TYR A 562 -44.88 29.77 15.04
CA TYR A 562 -43.68 29.10 14.51
C TYR A 562 -42.86 29.96 13.53
N LYS A 563 -43.16 31.26 13.42
CA LYS A 563 -42.41 32.18 12.54
C LYS A 563 -41.36 32.96 13.32
N ASP A 564 -41.72 33.47 14.50
CA ASP A 564 -40.81 34.23 15.35
C ASP A 564 -39.61 33.35 15.79
N ASP A 565 -39.83 32.06 16.12
CA ASP A 565 -38.77 31.08 16.44
C ASP A 565 -37.78 30.80 15.28
N ILE A 566 -38.20 30.97 14.01
CA ILE A 566 -37.33 30.72 12.84
C ILE A 566 -36.51 31.98 12.49
N ASP A 567 -37.10 33.16 12.64
CA ASP A 567 -36.33 34.41 12.52
C ASP A 567 -35.33 34.53 13.71
N HIS A 568 -35.66 33.99 14.91
CA HIS A 568 -34.75 33.93 16.07
C HIS A 568 -33.56 32.96 15.90
N LEU A 569 -33.69 31.91 15.08
CA LEU A 569 -32.61 30.94 14.79
C LEU A 569 -31.69 31.36 13.63
N LEU A 570 -31.96 32.50 12.97
CA LEU A 570 -31.12 33.03 11.89
C LEU A 570 -30.25 34.24 12.30
N GLU A 571 -30.37 34.73 13.53
CA GLU A 571 -29.47 35.76 14.09
C GLU A 571 -28.41 35.19 15.08
N GLU A 572 -28.56 33.97 15.59
CA GLU A 572 -27.58 33.36 16.54
C GLU A 572 -26.34 32.74 15.86
N ASP A 573 -26.43 32.28 14.61
CA ASP A 573 -25.33 31.58 13.90
C ASP A 573 -24.33 32.54 13.20
N LEU A 574 -24.40 33.85 13.48
CA LEU A 574 -23.51 34.88 12.94
C LEU A 574 -22.79 35.74 14.01
N THR A 575 -22.98 35.43 15.31
CA THR A 575 -22.55 36.27 16.44
C THR A 575 -21.61 35.59 17.44
N PHE A 576 -20.71 34.71 16.96
CA PHE A 576 -19.64 34.10 17.77
C PHE A 576 -18.21 34.58 17.42
N TYR A 577 -18.08 35.83 16.96
CA TYR A 577 -16.79 36.48 16.67
C TYR A 577 -16.69 37.98 17.06
N ASP A 578 -17.30 38.40 18.17
CA ASP A 578 -16.74 39.41 19.08
C ASP A 578 -17.67 39.64 20.29
N GLU A 579 -17.22 39.35 21.50
CA GLU A 579 -16.89 40.39 22.49
C GLU A 579 -16.25 39.79 23.76
N GLY A 580 -15.38 40.58 24.41
CA GLY A 580 -14.62 40.13 25.58
C GLY A 580 -13.91 41.27 26.33
N ALA A 581 -14.43 42.50 26.24
CA ALA A 581 -13.81 43.67 26.86
C ALA A 581 -14.83 44.80 27.14
N ASP A 582 -15.42 44.80 28.34
CA ASP A 582 -16.12 45.94 28.93
C ASP A 582 -15.98 45.82 30.48
N THR A 583 -15.88 46.84 31.32
CA THR A 583 -16.14 48.29 31.17
C THR A 583 -15.09 49.16 31.85
N ALA A 584 -14.75 50.34 31.27
CA ALA A 584 -14.21 51.50 32.02
C ALA A 584 -14.27 52.82 31.20
N ALA A 585 -15.46 53.39 30.99
CA ALA A 585 -15.61 54.69 30.32
C ALA A 585 -15.23 55.87 31.24
N GLY A 586 -14.53 56.88 30.70
CA GLY A 586 -13.88 57.93 31.52
C GLY A 586 -13.57 59.28 30.82
N ASP A 587 -14.48 59.75 29.97
CA ASP A 587 -14.75 61.18 29.66
C ASP A 587 -13.70 62.14 29.02
N VAL A 588 -14.23 63.12 28.26
CA VAL A 588 -13.68 64.47 27.95
C VAL A 588 -12.46 64.68 27.01
N GLN A 589 -12.79 65.09 25.77
CA GLN A 589 -12.30 66.25 24.97
C GLN A 589 -10.86 66.45 24.43
N ILE A 590 -10.82 66.69 23.10
CA ILE A 590 -10.21 67.82 22.36
C ILE A 590 -8.67 68.03 22.39
N LYS A 591 -8.07 67.87 21.19
CA LYS A 591 -6.92 68.57 20.55
C LYS A 591 -5.81 69.20 21.43
N SER A 592 -4.55 68.92 21.06
CA SER A 592 -3.46 69.88 20.68
C SER A 592 -2.07 69.31 20.98
N GLU A 593 -1.09 69.68 20.15
CA GLU A 593 0.36 69.62 20.41
C GLU A 593 0.76 70.68 21.50
N PRO A 594 2.03 70.88 21.97
CA PRO A 594 3.30 70.38 21.39
C PRO A 594 4.53 70.11 22.33
N VAL A 595 5.58 69.47 21.79
CA VAL A 595 7.02 69.88 21.80
C VAL A 595 7.83 70.07 23.14
N LEU A 596 8.84 69.17 23.32
CA LEU A 596 10.29 69.42 23.66
C LEU A 596 10.89 69.11 25.07
N VAL A 597 12.24 69.01 25.04
CA VAL A 597 13.27 69.08 26.12
C VAL A 597 13.63 67.71 26.74
N LYS A 598 14.67 66.99 26.22
CA LYS A 598 16.14 67.14 26.45
C LYS A 598 16.59 66.71 27.88
N GLN A 599 17.79 66.19 28.16
CA GLN A 599 18.96 65.62 27.43
C GLN A 599 19.94 65.09 28.50
N LYS A 600 20.91 64.23 28.13
CA LYS A 600 22.37 64.39 28.39
C LYS A 600 23.15 63.35 27.55
N GLU A 601 23.99 63.76 26.59
CA GLU A 601 25.43 64.06 26.74
C GLU A 601 26.25 62.80 27.08
N VAL A 602 27.01 62.13 26.20
CA VAL A 602 27.55 62.39 24.83
C VAL A 602 28.74 63.36 24.70
N GLN A 603 29.94 62.77 24.53
CA GLN A 603 31.06 63.15 23.65
C GLN A 603 31.70 61.80 23.18
N VAL A 604 32.08 61.45 21.94
CA VAL A 604 32.51 62.16 20.71
C VAL A 604 34.00 62.53 20.68
N GLU A 605 34.83 61.71 20.01
CA GLU A 605 35.65 62.11 18.84
C GLU A 605 36.16 60.89 18.03
N LYS A 606 37.21 61.02 17.19
CA LYS A 606 37.42 60.25 15.93
C LYS A 606 38.83 59.55 15.81
N PRO A 607 39.19 58.88 14.68
CA PRO A 607 40.16 57.75 14.68
C PRO A 607 41.58 58.09 14.16
N GLU A 608 42.53 57.14 14.29
CA GLU A 608 43.56 56.82 13.27
C GLU A 608 44.36 55.52 13.59
N ASP A 609 44.52 54.65 12.58
CA ASP A 609 45.71 53.92 12.09
C ASP A 609 46.91 53.39 12.94
N VAL A 610 47.41 52.20 12.51
CA VAL A 610 48.84 51.78 12.31
C VAL A 610 49.69 51.05 13.42
N VAL A 611 49.84 49.71 13.22
CA VAL A 611 51.10 48.88 13.11
C VAL A 611 52.06 48.59 14.31
N LYS A 612 52.30 47.26 14.56
CA LYS A 612 53.48 46.54 15.17
C LYS A 612 53.96 46.96 16.58
N GLU A 613 54.84 46.26 17.31
CA GLU A 613 55.68 45.01 17.18
C GLU A 613 55.55 44.21 18.53
N GLU A 614 55.81 42.89 18.67
CA GLU A 614 57.11 42.22 19.03
C GLU A 614 57.87 42.90 20.20
N GLU A 615 58.44 42.27 21.25
CA GLU A 615 59.04 40.94 21.53
C GLU A 615 58.69 40.47 23.01
N GLU A 616 59.21 39.43 23.70
CA GLU A 616 60.52 38.75 23.79
C GLU A 616 60.41 37.19 23.92
N GLU A 617 61.57 36.51 23.98
CA GLU A 617 61.81 35.07 23.79
C GLU A 617 61.95 34.24 25.10
N GLU A 618 61.89 32.91 25.01
CA GLU A 618 63.06 32.03 25.26
C GLU A 618 62.79 30.53 24.91
N GLN A 619 63.84 29.82 24.50
CA GLN A 619 63.93 28.35 24.37
C GLN A 619 64.82 27.81 25.54
N ASP A 620 65.09 26.52 25.80
CA ASP A 620 64.89 25.24 25.10
C ASP A 620 65.11 24.06 26.10
N VAL A 621 64.87 22.81 25.68
CA VAL A 621 65.41 21.51 26.22
C VAL A 621 65.23 21.15 27.73
N GLY A 622 64.74 19.92 28.02
CA GLY A 622 64.89 19.27 29.33
C GLY A 622 64.31 17.83 29.39
N GLU A 623 65.10 16.85 29.86
CA GLU A 623 64.86 15.41 29.70
C GLU A 623 64.12 14.69 30.86
N GLU A 624 63.40 13.61 30.49
CA GLU A 624 63.25 12.30 31.17
C GLU A 624 62.58 12.07 32.56
N ASN A 625 61.71 11.04 32.54
CA ASN A 625 61.55 9.92 33.49
C ASN A 625 61.03 10.10 34.94
N GLY A 626 59.76 9.67 35.14
CA GLY A 626 59.48 8.49 35.97
C GLY A 626 58.75 8.68 37.31
N GLY A 627 57.67 7.91 37.53
CA GLY A 627 56.97 7.78 38.82
C GLY A 627 55.56 7.21 38.68
N GLU A 628 55.28 6.06 39.30
CA GLU A 628 53.96 5.40 39.37
C GLU A 628 53.20 5.78 40.66
N THR A 629 52.00 5.21 40.86
CA THR A 629 51.14 5.19 42.09
C THR A 629 50.49 6.51 42.52
N GLU A 630 49.25 6.57 43.03
CA GLU A 630 48.22 5.58 43.47
C GLU A 630 46.81 6.05 42.96
N GLU A 631 45.80 5.18 42.75
CA GLU A 631 44.65 4.86 43.66
C GLU A 631 44.01 6.11 44.36
N TYR A 632 42.70 6.34 44.47
CA TYR A 632 41.43 5.57 44.48
C TYR A 632 40.30 6.46 43.86
N GLU A 633 39.04 6.08 43.57
CA GLU A 633 38.21 4.86 43.67
C GLU A 633 37.02 5.03 42.67
N GLU A 634 36.48 3.95 42.09
CA GLU A 634 35.21 4.00 41.32
C GLU A 634 34.12 3.23 42.08
N GLU A 635 32.99 3.90 42.39
CA GLU A 635 31.79 3.24 42.92
C GLU A 635 30.90 2.74 41.77
N GLU A 636 31.12 1.50 41.31
CA GLU A 636 30.04 0.66 40.78
C GLU A 636 29.40 -0.12 41.93
N GLU A 637 28.07 -0.20 41.98
CA GLU A 637 27.36 -1.25 42.72
C GLU A 637 26.33 -1.95 41.80
N GLU A 638 26.29 -3.28 41.90
CA GLU A 638 25.35 -4.17 41.20
C GLU A 638 23.94 -4.14 41.86
N GLU A 639 22.92 -4.86 41.41
CA GLU A 639 22.65 -6.27 41.71
C GLU A 639 21.26 -6.63 41.09
N THR A 640 20.84 -7.88 40.86
CA THR A 640 21.50 -9.21 40.83
C THR A 640 20.68 -10.15 39.91
N GLN A 641 21.31 -11.25 39.46
CA GLN A 641 20.59 -12.48 39.08
C GLN A 641 21.11 -13.65 39.93
N GLU A 642 20.26 -14.24 40.77
CA GLU A 642 20.63 -15.43 41.54
C GLU A 642 20.62 -16.72 40.69
N THR A 643 21.58 -17.61 40.95
CA THR A 643 21.61 -18.98 40.41
C THR A 643 21.91 -20.00 41.52
N VAL A 644 21.23 -21.15 41.48
CA VAL A 644 21.36 -22.29 42.41
C VAL A 644 20.93 -23.56 41.66
N VAL A 645 21.55 -24.75 41.75
CA VAL A 645 22.95 -25.22 41.92
C VAL A 645 22.88 -26.76 41.80
N GLU A 646 23.91 -27.41 41.23
CA GLU A 646 24.11 -28.88 41.19
C GLU A 646 23.01 -29.71 40.45
N GLU A 647 23.18 -30.99 40.08
CA GLU A 647 24.17 -32.02 40.47
C GLU A 647 24.66 -32.82 39.23
N ALA A 648 25.82 -33.48 39.30
CA ALA A 648 26.48 -34.13 38.16
C ALA A 648 26.45 -35.67 38.17
N THR A 649 26.41 -36.30 36.99
CA THR A 649 26.75 -37.73 36.79
C THR A 649 27.62 -37.95 35.55
N ASN A 650 28.46 -38.98 35.60
CA ASN A 650 29.63 -39.21 34.72
C ASN A 650 29.41 -40.41 33.76
N ILE A 651 30.47 -40.83 33.03
CA ILE A 651 30.60 -42.07 32.18
C ILE A 651 30.10 -41.86 30.72
N MET A 652 30.88 -42.09 29.63
CA MET A 652 32.21 -42.72 29.43
C MET A 652 32.94 -42.21 28.15
N THR A 653 34.28 -42.05 28.21
CA THR A 653 35.38 -42.45 27.24
C THR A 653 35.12 -42.55 25.71
N THR A 654 36.01 -42.20 24.77
CA THR A 654 37.47 -41.83 24.79
C THR A 654 37.99 -41.34 23.41
N THR A 655 39.24 -40.80 23.37
CA THR A 655 40.24 -40.79 22.24
C THR A 655 39.88 -40.02 20.95
N THR A 656 40.56 -38.90 20.61
CA THR A 656 41.84 -38.74 19.85
C THR A 656 41.76 -39.13 18.36
N GLU A 657 42.46 -38.51 17.39
CA GLU A 657 43.65 -37.63 17.40
C GLU A 657 43.71 -36.71 16.14
N THR A 658 44.64 -35.76 16.09
CA THR A 658 45.10 -35.01 14.87
C THR A 658 46.56 -35.44 14.55
N PRO A 659 47.32 -34.98 13.51
CA PRO A 659 47.06 -33.93 12.51
C PRO A 659 47.62 -34.16 11.04
N THR A 660 47.36 -33.19 10.15
CA THR A 660 48.21 -32.64 9.04
C THR A 660 48.68 -33.43 7.77
N THR A 661 48.55 -32.69 6.64
CA THR A 661 49.49 -32.48 5.48
C THR A 661 49.44 -33.25 4.14
N THR A 662 49.58 -32.44 3.06
CA THR A 662 50.15 -32.66 1.70
C THR A 662 49.47 -33.55 0.64
N THR A 663 48.58 -32.91 -0.12
CA THR A 663 48.55 -32.79 -1.61
C THR A 663 49.41 -33.72 -2.50
N ALA A 664 48.79 -34.40 -3.48
CA ALA A 664 48.99 -34.17 -4.95
C ALA A 664 48.12 -35.10 -5.86
N GLU A 665 47.78 -34.58 -7.05
CA GLU A 665 47.37 -35.27 -8.33
C GLU A 665 46.04 -36.05 -8.43
N GLU A 666 45.61 -36.27 -9.68
CA GLU A 666 44.31 -36.81 -10.17
C GLU A 666 44.49 -38.09 -11.03
N VAL A 667 43.38 -38.64 -11.57
CA VAL A 667 43.22 -39.63 -12.67
C VAL A 667 42.90 -41.11 -12.29
N GLU A 668 41.64 -41.48 -12.60
CA GLU A 668 41.02 -42.70 -13.18
C GLU A 668 41.56 -44.16 -12.94
N GLU A 669 40.62 -45.02 -12.48
CA GLU A 669 40.35 -46.44 -12.89
C GLU A 669 41.44 -47.55 -12.68
N PRO A 670 41.19 -48.91 -12.81
CA PRO A 670 40.10 -49.63 -13.54
C PRO A 670 39.54 -50.97 -12.93
N GLU A 671 38.62 -51.63 -13.68
CA GLU A 671 38.47 -53.10 -14.04
C GLU A 671 38.69 -54.25 -13.00
N GLU A 672 38.16 -55.51 -13.09
CA GLU A 672 37.13 -56.22 -13.90
C GLU A 672 36.77 -57.61 -13.24
N GLU A 673 35.70 -58.29 -13.69
CA GLU A 673 35.48 -59.77 -13.79
C GLU A 673 34.05 -60.03 -14.37
N GLU A 674 33.85 -60.51 -15.62
CA GLU A 674 33.79 -61.90 -16.13
C GLU A 674 32.58 -62.77 -15.66
N ASP A 675 31.88 -63.60 -16.47
CA ASP A 675 31.92 -63.92 -17.92
C ASP A 675 30.59 -64.63 -18.39
N VAL A 676 30.55 -65.13 -19.65
CA VAL A 676 29.73 -66.22 -20.25
C VAL A 676 28.59 -65.81 -21.21
N LYS A 677 28.64 -66.42 -22.41
CA LYS A 677 27.82 -66.23 -23.64
C LYS A 677 27.84 -67.59 -24.43
N PRO A 678 27.24 -67.82 -25.64
CA PRO A 678 26.24 -67.09 -26.46
C PRO A 678 25.13 -68.03 -27.07
N LYS A 679 24.50 -67.63 -28.21
CA LYS A 679 23.93 -68.48 -29.32
C LYS A 679 22.57 -69.18 -29.17
N SER A 680 21.87 -69.59 -30.24
CA SER A 680 22.01 -69.49 -31.73
C SER A 680 20.66 -69.85 -32.39
N GLU A 681 20.24 -69.43 -33.59
CA GLU A 681 20.69 -68.43 -34.60
C GLU A 681 19.37 -67.79 -35.14
N GLU A 682 19.04 -67.32 -36.38
CA GLU A 682 19.61 -67.05 -37.72
C GLU A 682 18.78 -65.82 -38.27
N GLN A 683 18.44 -65.48 -39.54
CA GLN A 683 18.60 -66.05 -40.88
C GLN A 683 18.83 -64.97 -41.98
N SER A 684 19.36 -65.47 -43.09
CA SER A 684 19.72 -64.99 -44.44
C SER A 684 18.67 -64.23 -45.33
N PRO A 685 19.06 -63.58 -46.48
CA PRO A 685 20.40 -63.11 -46.92
C PRO A 685 20.52 -61.81 -47.81
N MET A 686 21.69 -61.11 -47.72
CA MET A 686 22.51 -60.49 -48.83
C MET A 686 21.98 -59.31 -49.73
N HIS A 687 22.79 -58.42 -50.35
CA HIS A 687 24.27 -58.22 -50.40
C HIS A 687 24.74 -56.80 -50.89
N LYS A 688 25.89 -56.30 -50.37
CA LYS A 688 27.00 -55.50 -51.02
C LYS A 688 26.71 -54.09 -51.62
N SER A 689 27.68 -53.18 -51.81
CA SER A 689 29.17 -53.17 -51.62
C SER A 689 29.73 -51.78 -51.20
N SER A 690 31.06 -51.64 -51.06
CA SER A 690 31.83 -50.54 -50.45
C SER A 690 32.67 -49.68 -51.44
N ASP A 691 33.65 -48.92 -50.91
CA ASP A 691 34.83 -48.27 -51.55
C ASP A 691 34.66 -46.74 -51.84
N LEU A 692 35.65 -45.83 -51.71
CA LEU A 692 37.10 -45.91 -51.42
C LEU A 692 37.64 -44.59 -50.74
N PHE A 693 38.96 -44.40 -50.59
CA PHE A 693 39.67 -43.33 -49.84
C PHE A 693 40.38 -42.26 -50.74
N GLU A 694 40.99 -41.25 -50.07
CA GLU A 694 42.13 -40.36 -50.45
C GLU A 694 41.84 -38.87 -50.85
N ASP A 695 42.43 -37.96 -50.04
CA ASP A 695 43.12 -36.67 -50.29
C ASP A 695 42.41 -35.49 -51.05
N ASP A 696 42.70 -34.19 -50.83
CA ASP A 696 43.75 -33.51 -50.04
C ASP A 696 43.37 -32.06 -49.61
N GLN A 697 44.12 -31.53 -48.62
CA GLN A 697 44.46 -30.11 -48.34
C GLN A 697 43.40 -29.03 -48.00
N SER A 698 43.88 -28.05 -47.22
CA SER A 698 43.14 -26.94 -46.60
C SER A 698 43.50 -25.57 -47.19
N THR A 699 42.63 -24.55 -47.07
CA THR A 699 43.05 -23.22 -46.53
C THR A 699 41.88 -22.27 -46.20
N THR A 700 42.05 -21.53 -45.10
CA THR A 700 41.49 -20.20 -44.75
C THR A 700 40.02 -19.85 -45.07
N LEU A 701 39.27 -19.58 -43.99
CA LEU A 701 38.06 -18.74 -44.00
C LEU A 701 38.38 -17.29 -44.45
N GLU A 702 37.32 -16.53 -44.78
CA GLU A 702 37.32 -15.12 -45.24
C GLU A 702 37.66 -14.82 -46.72
N SER A 703 36.88 -15.37 -47.66
CA SER A 703 36.40 -14.59 -48.83
C SER A 703 35.25 -15.28 -49.59
N ILE A 704 34.62 -14.54 -50.50
CA ILE A 704 33.60 -14.99 -51.48
C ILE A 704 32.27 -15.50 -50.88
N ALA A 705 31.39 -14.55 -50.58
CA ALA A 705 29.95 -14.79 -50.64
C ALA A 705 29.46 -14.84 -52.10
N ARG A 706 28.37 -15.59 -52.37
CA ARG A 706 27.76 -15.89 -53.70
C ARG A 706 28.60 -16.94 -54.48
N ILE A 707 28.06 -17.91 -55.23
CA ILE A 707 26.76 -18.05 -55.92
C ILE A 707 26.21 -19.49 -55.84
N SER A 708 24.87 -19.63 -55.70
CA SER A 708 23.95 -20.78 -55.91
C SER A 708 24.41 -22.25 -55.77
N ALA A 709 23.67 -23.02 -54.95
CA ALA A 709 23.44 -24.46 -55.12
C ALA A 709 22.16 -24.74 -55.94
N PRO A 710 22.02 -25.89 -56.62
CA PRO A 710 20.84 -26.22 -57.44
C PRO A 710 19.61 -26.63 -56.61
N PRO A 711 18.38 -26.55 -57.17
CA PRO A 711 17.16 -26.82 -56.42
C PRO A 711 16.92 -28.32 -56.19
N HIS A 712 16.63 -28.69 -54.94
CA HIS A 712 15.90 -29.92 -54.64
C HIS A 712 14.46 -29.78 -55.16
N VAL A 713 14.01 -30.75 -55.96
CA VAL A 713 12.58 -30.87 -56.32
C VAL A 713 11.87 -31.63 -55.19
N PRO A 714 10.88 -31.03 -54.50
CA PRO A 714 10.06 -31.75 -53.53
C PRO A 714 9.15 -32.75 -54.25
N ILE A 715 8.92 -33.91 -53.62
CA ILE A 715 7.87 -34.83 -54.06
C ILE A 715 6.56 -34.31 -53.47
N GLU A 716 5.74 -33.65 -54.29
CA GLU A 716 4.43 -33.16 -53.89
C GLU A 716 3.47 -34.33 -53.59
N GLN A 717 3.21 -34.55 -52.30
CA GLN A 717 1.91 -35.07 -51.87
C GLN A 717 0.98 -33.88 -51.63
N PRO A 718 -0.29 -33.90 -52.10
CA PRO A 718 -1.23 -32.81 -51.87
C PRO A 718 -1.78 -32.85 -50.43
N GLN A 719 -0.94 -32.49 -49.47
CA GLN A 719 -1.38 -32.16 -48.12
C GLN A 719 -1.96 -30.74 -48.14
N THR A 720 -3.29 -30.63 -48.26
CA THR A 720 -4.00 -29.37 -47.99
C THR A 720 -3.67 -28.93 -46.57
N SER A 721 -3.11 -27.74 -46.41
CA SER A 721 -2.67 -27.26 -45.09
C SER A 721 -3.85 -27.13 -44.12
N ASP A 722 -3.57 -27.32 -42.82
CA ASP A 722 -4.57 -27.12 -41.75
C ASP A 722 -5.23 -25.73 -41.84
N THR A 723 -4.46 -24.73 -42.28
CA THR A 723 -4.89 -23.37 -42.60
C THR A 723 -5.92 -23.29 -43.73
N GLU A 724 -5.74 -23.99 -44.86
CA GLU A 724 -6.73 -24.02 -45.95
C GLU A 724 -8.08 -24.59 -45.48
N ILE A 725 -8.05 -25.62 -44.63
CA ILE A 725 -9.27 -26.23 -44.11
C ILE A 725 -10.02 -25.25 -43.19
N LEU A 726 -9.28 -24.56 -42.31
CA LEU A 726 -9.81 -23.51 -41.42
C LEU A 726 -10.41 -22.32 -42.20
N GLU A 727 -9.68 -21.81 -43.21
CA GLU A 727 -10.18 -20.72 -44.07
C GLU A 727 -11.43 -21.13 -44.85
N HIS A 728 -11.46 -22.34 -45.43
CA HIS A 728 -12.62 -22.84 -46.16
C HIS A 728 -13.84 -23.07 -45.25
N LEU A 729 -13.66 -23.39 -43.96
CA LEU A 729 -14.76 -23.48 -42.99
C LEU A 729 -15.35 -22.08 -42.69
N LEU A 730 -14.50 -21.11 -42.36
CA LEU A 730 -14.92 -19.82 -41.82
C LEU A 730 -15.41 -18.84 -42.91
N THR A 731 -14.76 -18.83 -44.08
CA THR A 731 -15.17 -17.97 -45.22
C THR A 731 -16.55 -18.34 -45.78
N ARG A 732 -17.07 -19.54 -45.49
CA ARG A 732 -18.32 -20.08 -46.06
C ARG A 732 -19.59 -19.55 -45.38
N GLY A 733 -19.61 -18.28 -45.00
CA GLY A 733 -20.76 -17.63 -44.37
C GLY A 733 -21.06 -18.13 -42.95
N TYR A 734 -20.03 -18.55 -42.20
CA TYR A 734 -20.17 -18.91 -40.80
C TYR A 734 -20.46 -17.67 -39.95
N ASP A 735 -21.49 -17.74 -39.08
CA ASP A 735 -21.80 -16.68 -38.13
C ASP A 735 -21.66 -17.20 -36.68
N HIS A 736 -20.58 -16.77 -36.04
CA HIS A 736 -20.22 -17.04 -34.65
C HIS A 736 -21.26 -16.59 -33.62
N ARG A 737 -22.16 -15.65 -33.97
CA ARG A 737 -23.21 -15.13 -33.07
C ARG A 737 -24.45 -16.03 -33.06
N VAL A 738 -24.60 -16.88 -34.07
CA VAL A 738 -25.73 -17.81 -34.19
C VAL A 738 -25.37 -19.13 -33.51
N ARG A 739 -26.23 -19.60 -32.60
CA ARG A 739 -26.03 -20.89 -31.91
C ARG A 739 -26.00 -22.06 -32.92
N PRO A 740 -25.19 -23.11 -32.67
CA PRO A 740 -25.23 -24.33 -33.47
C PRO A 740 -26.64 -24.91 -33.59
N PRO A 741 -26.98 -25.56 -34.72
CA PRO A 741 -28.20 -26.37 -34.79
C PRO A 741 -28.09 -27.53 -33.79
N GLY A 742 -29.19 -27.88 -33.15
CA GLY A 742 -29.24 -28.96 -32.17
C GLY A 742 -29.05 -30.35 -32.77
N GLU A 743 -29.32 -31.39 -31.98
CA GLU A 743 -29.01 -32.77 -32.36
C GLU A 743 -29.80 -33.24 -33.60
N ASP A 744 -31.03 -32.73 -33.81
CA ASP A 744 -31.83 -32.95 -35.03
C ASP A 744 -31.32 -32.19 -36.28
N GLY A 745 -30.29 -31.34 -36.15
CA GLY A 745 -29.71 -30.59 -37.26
C GLY A 745 -30.53 -29.39 -37.75
N THR A 746 -31.58 -28.99 -37.03
CA THR A 746 -32.34 -27.76 -37.29
C THR A 746 -32.16 -26.73 -36.16
N ILE A 747 -32.38 -25.44 -36.47
CA ILE A 747 -32.20 -24.32 -35.51
C ILE A 747 -33.24 -24.38 -34.35
N HIS A 748 -34.31 -25.16 -34.51
CA HIS A 748 -35.33 -25.42 -33.47
C HIS A 748 -35.23 -26.83 -32.86
N GLY A 749 -34.29 -27.66 -33.31
CA GLY A 749 -34.13 -29.07 -32.94
C GLY A 749 -33.38 -29.30 -31.63
N GLY A 750 -33.86 -28.71 -30.54
CA GLY A 750 -33.32 -28.89 -29.19
C GLY A 750 -32.25 -27.87 -28.73
N PRO A 751 -31.75 -28.02 -27.49
CA PRO A 751 -30.65 -27.24 -26.94
C PRO A 751 -29.29 -27.71 -27.50
N VAL A 752 -28.26 -26.88 -27.34
CA VAL A 752 -26.86 -27.31 -27.52
C VAL A 752 -26.39 -27.95 -26.22
N VAL A 753 -26.07 -29.25 -26.25
CA VAL A 753 -25.55 -29.97 -25.09
C VAL A 753 -24.05 -29.67 -24.93
N VAL A 754 -23.67 -29.18 -23.75
CA VAL A 754 -22.29 -28.82 -23.39
C VAL A 754 -21.80 -29.76 -22.28
N SER A 755 -20.89 -30.66 -22.63
CA SER A 755 -20.21 -31.54 -21.68
C SER A 755 -19.08 -30.79 -20.96
N VAL A 756 -19.19 -30.66 -19.64
CA VAL A 756 -18.24 -29.90 -18.81
C VAL A 756 -17.30 -30.82 -18.04
N ASN A 757 -16.04 -30.42 -17.96
CA ASN A 757 -15.02 -31.04 -17.12
C ASN A 757 -14.15 -29.97 -16.43
N MET A 758 -13.85 -30.15 -15.15
CA MET A 758 -13.01 -29.23 -14.37
C MET A 758 -11.78 -29.95 -13.82
N LEU A 759 -10.61 -29.30 -13.87
CA LEU A 759 -9.37 -29.77 -13.25
C LEU A 759 -8.90 -28.74 -12.22
N LEU A 760 -9.08 -29.05 -10.94
CA LEU A 760 -8.66 -28.20 -9.81
C LEU A 760 -7.14 -28.29 -9.62
N ARG A 761 -6.45 -27.15 -9.74
CA ARG A 761 -4.98 -27.04 -9.70
C ARG A 761 -4.45 -26.62 -8.35
N SER A 762 -5.09 -25.65 -7.72
CA SER A 762 -4.83 -25.17 -6.36
C SER A 762 -6.08 -24.57 -5.75
N ILE A 763 -6.19 -24.67 -4.42
CA ILE A 763 -7.15 -23.94 -3.60
C ILE A 763 -6.29 -23.17 -2.59
N SER A 764 -6.53 -21.87 -2.44
CA SER A 764 -5.71 -20.96 -1.63
C SER A 764 -6.55 -19.81 -1.08
N LYS A 765 -5.97 -18.95 -0.24
CA LYS A 765 -6.63 -17.77 0.38
C LYS A 765 -8.08 -18.07 0.82
N ILE A 766 -8.27 -19.12 1.64
CA ILE A 766 -9.59 -19.43 2.22
C ILE A 766 -9.81 -18.44 3.36
N ASP A 767 -10.65 -17.45 3.14
CA ASP A 767 -10.88 -16.37 4.09
C ASP A 767 -12.19 -16.58 4.87
N ASN A 768 -12.03 -16.71 6.19
CA ASN A 768 -13.15 -16.83 7.12
C ASN A 768 -13.86 -15.48 7.33
N VAL A 769 -13.19 -14.35 7.06
CA VAL A 769 -13.72 -12.99 7.27
C VAL A 769 -14.63 -12.60 6.11
N ASN A 770 -14.11 -12.57 4.88
CA ASN A 770 -14.88 -12.19 3.68
C ASN A 770 -15.78 -13.30 3.11
N MET A 771 -15.82 -14.48 3.76
CA MET A 771 -16.65 -15.65 3.38
C MET A 771 -16.41 -16.08 1.92
N GLU A 772 -15.13 -16.33 1.60
CA GLU A 772 -14.67 -16.60 0.24
C GLU A 772 -13.43 -17.49 0.20
N TYR A 773 -13.08 -17.95 -1.00
CA TYR A 773 -11.86 -18.70 -1.25
C TYR A 773 -11.34 -18.48 -2.68
N SER A 774 -10.02 -18.52 -2.84
CA SER A 774 -9.40 -18.55 -4.17
C SER A 774 -9.25 -19.99 -4.67
N VAL A 775 -9.58 -20.21 -5.94
CA VAL A 775 -9.40 -21.50 -6.62
C VAL A 775 -8.85 -21.29 -8.03
N GLN A 776 -7.82 -22.05 -8.40
CA GLN A 776 -7.33 -22.10 -9.77
C GLN A 776 -7.71 -23.44 -10.40
N LEU A 777 -8.31 -23.39 -11.59
CA LEU A 777 -8.67 -24.57 -12.35
C LEU A 777 -8.29 -24.44 -13.84
N THR A 778 -8.19 -25.60 -14.49
CA THR A 778 -8.44 -25.68 -15.93
C THR A 778 -9.89 -26.07 -16.13
N PHE A 779 -10.65 -25.16 -16.75
CA PHE A 779 -12.03 -25.34 -17.15
C PHE A 779 -12.05 -25.92 -18.58
N ARG A 780 -12.89 -26.92 -18.83
CA ARG A 780 -13.03 -27.55 -20.15
C ARG A 780 -14.50 -27.74 -20.49
N GLU A 781 -14.82 -27.50 -21.75
CA GLU A 781 -16.16 -27.65 -22.32
C GLU A 781 -16.07 -28.36 -23.66
N SER A 782 -17.06 -29.18 -23.98
CA SER A 782 -17.17 -29.80 -25.29
C SER A 782 -18.62 -29.83 -25.76
N TRP A 783 -18.84 -29.40 -26.98
CA TRP A 783 -20.14 -29.34 -27.66
C TRP A 783 -19.94 -29.69 -29.14
N VAL A 784 -21.03 -29.86 -29.89
CA VAL A 784 -20.95 -30.19 -31.33
C VAL A 784 -21.48 -29.00 -32.15
N ASP A 785 -20.65 -28.50 -33.08
CA ASP A 785 -21.08 -27.57 -34.11
C ASP A 785 -20.91 -28.20 -35.51
N LYS A 786 -22.00 -28.76 -36.02
CA LYS A 786 -22.06 -29.41 -37.35
C LYS A 786 -21.72 -28.46 -38.51
N ARG A 787 -21.65 -27.14 -38.29
CA ARG A 787 -21.18 -26.17 -39.30
C ARG A 787 -19.66 -26.24 -39.52
N LEU A 788 -18.92 -26.76 -38.54
CA LEU A 788 -17.44 -26.82 -38.53
C LEU A 788 -16.88 -28.23 -38.77
N SER A 789 -17.73 -29.22 -39.08
CA SER A 789 -17.29 -30.56 -39.48
C SER A 789 -16.62 -30.54 -40.86
N TYR A 790 -15.38 -31.04 -40.95
CA TYR A 790 -14.55 -31.00 -42.16
C TYR A 790 -14.13 -32.38 -42.70
N GLY A 791 -14.52 -33.49 -42.06
CA GLY A 791 -14.17 -34.83 -42.53
C GLY A 791 -14.99 -35.95 -41.90
N VAL A 792 -15.07 -37.09 -42.59
CA VAL A 792 -15.77 -38.28 -42.14
C VAL A 792 -14.81 -39.20 -41.36
N LYS A 793 -15.35 -40.06 -40.49
CA LYS A 793 -14.59 -41.09 -39.77
C LYS A 793 -14.06 -42.14 -40.76
N GLY A 794 -12.87 -41.88 -41.29
CA GLY A 794 -12.18 -42.71 -42.29
C GLY A 794 -11.32 -41.91 -43.29
N ASP A 795 -11.53 -40.59 -43.41
CA ASP A 795 -10.73 -39.73 -44.28
C ASP A 795 -9.28 -39.57 -43.80
N ALA A 796 -8.36 -39.35 -44.74
CA ALA A 796 -6.95 -39.03 -44.50
C ALA A 796 -6.71 -37.59 -44.00
N ARG A 797 -7.70 -36.98 -43.35
CA ARG A 797 -7.64 -35.63 -42.75
C ARG A 797 -7.34 -35.74 -41.25
N PRO A 798 -6.67 -34.73 -40.64
CA PRO A 798 -6.33 -34.77 -39.21
C PRO A 798 -7.57 -34.93 -38.32
N ASP A 799 -7.43 -35.66 -37.21
CA ASP A 799 -8.53 -35.94 -36.27
C ASP A 799 -9.10 -34.69 -35.58
N PHE A 800 -8.25 -33.69 -35.38
CA PHE A 800 -8.61 -32.35 -34.94
C PHE A 800 -7.69 -31.30 -35.56
N LEU A 801 -8.23 -30.10 -35.75
CA LEU A 801 -7.51 -28.87 -36.06
C LEU A 801 -7.42 -28.01 -34.79
N ILE A 802 -6.35 -27.24 -34.63
CA ILE A 802 -6.20 -26.27 -33.54
C ILE A 802 -6.57 -24.89 -34.09
N LEU A 803 -7.51 -24.19 -33.45
CA LEU A 803 -7.92 -22.85 -33.89
C LEU A 803 -6.82 -21.83 -33.59
N THR A 804 -6.44 -21.02 -34.58
CA THR A 804 -5.41 -19.97 -34.46
C THR A 804 -6.02 -18.63 -34.05
N ALA A 805 -5.18 -17.69 -33.59
CA ALA A 805 -5.63 -16.35 -33.23
C ALA A 805 -6.17 -15.59 -34.46
N GLY A 806 -7.25 -14.82 -34.25
CA GLY A 806 -7.95 -14.09 -35.32
C GLY A 806 -9.17 -14.80 -35.90
N GLN A 807 -9.51 -16.00 -35.41
CA GLN A 807 -10.67 -16.77 -35.87
C GLN A 807 -11.74 -16.90 -34.77
N GLU A 808 -12.97 -16.49 -35.07
CA GLU A 808 -14.09 -16.53 -34.12
C GLU A 808 -15.06 -17.68 -34.42
N ILE A 809 -15.39 -18.45 -33.39
CA ILE A 809 -16.42 -19.50 -33.42
C ILE A 809 -17.48 -19.23 -32.36
N TRP A 810 -18.68 -19.77 -32.52
CA TRP A 810 -19.67 -19.76 -31.44
C TRP A 810 -19.14 -20.56 -30.25
N MET A 811 -19.30 -20.01 -29.04
CA MET A 811 -18.95 -20.65 -27.77
C MET A 811 -20.08 -20.46 -26.75
N PRO A 812 -20.22 -21.36 -25.76
CA PRO A 812 -21.05 -21.13 -24.58
C PRO A 812 -20.71 -19.82 -23.86
N ASP A 813 -21.74 -19.11 -23.39
CA ASP A 813 -21.64 -17.89 -22.57
C ASP A 813 -21.52 -18.24 -21.07
N SER A 814 -20.68 -19.22 -20.77
CA SER A 814 -20.53 -19.84 -19.46
C SER A 814 -19.92 -18.88 -18.43
N PHE A 815 -20.64 -18.65 -17.34
CA PHE A 815 -20.21 -17.81 -16.21
C PHE A 815 -20.36 -18.56 -14.88
N PHE A 816 -19.70 -18.05 -13.83
CA PHE A 816 -19.74 -18.63 -12.49
C PHE A 816 -20.71 -17.84 -11.59
N GLN A 817 -21.75 -18.49 -11.05
CA GLN A 817 -22.84 -17.79 -10.35
C GLN A 817 -22.44 -17.24 -8.97
N ASN A 818 -21.48 -17.88 -8.29
CA ASN A 818 -21.02 -17.49 -6.95
C ASN A 818 -19.65 -16.80 -6.96
N GLU A 819 -19.25 -16.23 -8.09
CA GLU A 819 -17.98 -15.52 -8.28
C GLU A 819 -18.03 -14.07 -7.78
N LYS A 820 -16.92 -13.62 -7.19
CA LYS A 820 -16.65 -12.21 -6.87
C LYS A 820 -15.58 -11.59 -7.79
N GLN A 821 -14.58 -12.38 -8.20
CA GLN A 821 -13.49 -11.96 -9.09
C GLN A 821 -13.02 -13.15 -9.95
N ALA A 822 -12.79 -12.95 -11.25
CA ALA A 822 -12.27 -13.97 -12.16
C ALA A 822 -11.17 -13.45 -13.09
N TYR A 823 -10.12 -14.25 -13.26
CA TYR A 823 -8.93 -13.92 -14.03
C TYR A 823 -8.58 -15.06 -15.01
N LYS A 824 -8.59 -14.76 -16.32
CA LYS A 824 -8.06 -15.64 -17.38
C LYS A 824 -6.54 -15.43 -17.51
N HIS A 825 -5.79 -16.50 -17.77
CA HIS A 825 -4.32 -16.47 -17.75
C HIS A 825 -3.74 -16.13 -19.13
N MET A 826 -3.04 -15.00 -19.25
CA MET A 826 -2.65 -14.41 -20.54
C MET A 826 -1.12 -14.26 -20.77
N ILE A 827 -0.30 -14.85 -19.90
CA ILE A 827 1.19 -14.77 -19.98
C ILE A 827 1.68 -15.47 -21.26
N ASP A 828 2.55 -14.79 -22.01
CA ASP A 828 3.07 -15.10 -23.36
C ASP A 828 2.00 -15.24 -24.45
N LYS A 829 1.02 -16.10 -24.23
CA LYS A 829 -0.16 -16.31 -25.06
C LYS A 829 -1.38 -16.57 -24.17
N PRO A 830 -2.62 -16.30 -24.62
CA PRO A 830 -3.82 -16.74 -23.92
C PRO A 830 -3.74 -18.24 -23.61
N ASN A 831 -3.92 -18.63 -22.34
CA ASN A 831 -3.93 -20.03 -21.91
C ASN A 831 -5.29 -20.67 -22.24
N ILE A 832 -5.61 -20.66 -23.54
CA ILE A 832 -6.82 -21.15 -24.18
C ILE A 832 -6.39 -22.14 -25.27
N LEU A 833 -7.04 -23.29 -25.30
CA LEU A 833 -6.93 -24.30 -26.35
C LEU A 833 -8.33 -24.55 -26.91
N ILE A 834 -8.50 -24.31 -28.21
CA ILE A 834 -9.67 -24.72 -28.98
C ILE A 834 -9.21 -25.80 -29.96
N ARG A 835 -9.89 -26.95 -29.94
CA ARG A 835 -9.76 -28.00 -30.97
C ARG A 835 -11.10 -28.20 -31.66
N VAL A 836 -11.08 -28.24 -32.99
CA VAL A 836 -12.23 -28.61 -33.82
C VAL A 836 -11.95 -30.01 -34.37
N HIS A 837 -12.73 -31.00 -33.96
CA HIS A 837 -12.63 -32.37 -34.48
C HIS A 837 -13.32 -32.50 -35.83
N LYS A 838 -12.89 -33.50 -36.64
CA LYS A 838 -13.42 -33.71 -38.00
C LYS A 838 -14.94 -33.89 -38.08
N ASP A 839 -15.57 -34.44 -37.05
CA ASP A 839 -17.02 -34.61 -36.93
C ASP A 839 -17.79 -33.37 -36.41
N GLY A 840 -17.11 -32.24 -36.20
CA GLY A 840 -17.68 -30.99 -35.69
C GLY A 840 -17.72 -30.89 -34.16
N THR A 841 -17.20 -31.89 -33.43
CA THR A 841 -17.04 -31.79 -31.97
C THR A 841 -15.97 -30.73 -31.65
N ILE A 842 -16.29 -29.76 -30.81
CA ILE A 842 -15.35 -28.75 -30.31
C ILE A 842 -14.91 -29.14 -28.90
N LEU A 843 -13.64 -28.92 -28.59
CA LEU A 843 -13.10 -28.97 -27.23
C LEU A 843 -12.47 -27.61 -26.90
N TYR A 844 -13.09 -26.90 -25.97
CA TYR A 844 -12.55 -25.69 -25.32
C TYR A 844 -11.84 -26.09 -24.02
N SER A 845 -10.69 -25.49 -23.75
CA SER A 845 -9.93 -25.71 -22.52
C SER A 845 -9.17 -24.44 -22.13
N VAL A 846 -9.48 -23.85 -20.99
CA VAL A 846 -8.92 -22.58 -20.51
C VAL A 846 -8.42 -22.66 -19.07
N ARG A 847 -7.35 -21.92 -18.73
CA ARG A 847 -6.89 -21.75 -17.33
C ARG A 847 -7.51 -20.49 -16.72
N ILE A 848 -8.19 -20.65 -15.59
CA ILE A 848 -8.88 -19.56 -14.88
C ILE A 848 -8.49 -19.61 -13.39
N SER A 849 -8.25 -18.44 -12.78
CA SER A 849 -8.31 -18.25 -11.32
C SER A 849 -9.64 -17.58 -10.97
N LEU A 850 -10.35 -18.09 -9.97
CA LEU A 850 -11.60 -17.53 -9.44
C LEU A 850 -11.44 -17.21 -7.96
N VAL A 851 -12.09 -16.13 -7.50
CA VAL A 851 -12.41 -15.87 -6.10
C VAL A 851 -13.92 -16.09 -5.97
N LEU A 852 -14.30 -17.10 -5.18
CA LEU A 852 -15.67 -17.57 -5.08
C LEU A 852 -16.20 -17.36 -3.66
N SER A 853 -17.45 -16.94 -3.53
CA SER A 853 -18.11 -16.88 -2.22
C SER A 853 -18.35 -18.30 -1.69
N CYS A 854 -17.99 -18.49 -0.42
CA CYS A 854 -18.26 -19.69 0.37
C CYS A 854 -18.79 -19.26 1.75
N PRO A 855 -20.11 -19.24 1.97
CA PRO A 855 -20.68 -18.86 3.25
C PRO A 855 -20.38 -19.93 4.32
N MET A 856 -19.46 -19.62 5.23
CA MET A 856 -18.98 -20.58 6.24
C MET A 856 -19.87 -20.60 7.49
N HIS A 857 -19.92 -21.76 8.15
CA HIS A 857 -20.69 -22.01 9.37
C HIS A 857 -19.73 -22.33 10.51
N LEU A 858 -19.44 -21.31 11.32
CA LEU A 858 -18.35 -21.30 12.31
C LEU A 858 -18.79 -21.69 13.74
N GLN A 859 -20.01 -22.20 13.91
CA GLN A 859 -20.56 -22.61 15.21
C GLN A 859 -19.65 -23.64 15.92
N TYR A 860 -19.03 -24.54 15.16
CA TYR A 860 -18.14 -25.59 15.66
C TYR A 860 -16.65 -25.21 15.62
N TYR A 861 -16.29 -23.96 15.27
CA TYR A 861 -14.89 -23.54 15.11
C TYR A 861 -14.07 -23.79 16.38
N PRO A 862 -12.88 -24.43 16.29
CA PRO A 862 -12.12 -24.77 15.08
C PRO A 862 -12.27 -26.23 14.61
N MET A 863 -13.28 -26.96 15.07
CA MET A 863 -13.59 -28.36 14.70
C MET A 863 -14.62 -28.45 13.55
N ASP A 864 -14.70 -27.40 12.74
CA ASP A 864 -15.68 -27.21 11.68
C ASP A 864 -15.30 -27.91 10.35
N VAL A 865 -16.35 -28.22 9.58
CA VAL A 865 -16.27 -28.72 8.21
C VAL A 865 -17.11 -27.79 7.35
N GLN A 866 -16.50 -27.17 6.34
CA GLN A 866 -17.13 -26.24 5.42
C GLN A 866 -17.41 -26.92 4.08
N GLN A 867 -18.48 -26.48 3.41
CA GLN A 867 -18.79 -26.87 2.02
C GLN A 867 -18.72 -25.62 1.15
N CYS A 868 -17.75 -25.59 0.25
CA CYS A 868 -17.58 -24.51 -0.71
C CYS A 868 -18.01 -24.96 -2.11
N PHE A 869 -18.66 -24.07 -2.85
CA PHE A 869 -19.31 -24.38 -4.13
C PHE A 869 -18.59 -23.73 -5.30
N ILE A 870 -18.65 -24.38 -6.46
CA ILE A 870 -18.33 -23.79 -7.78
C ILE A 870 -19.56 -23.98 -8.64
N ASP A 871 -20.32 -22.92 -8.83
CA ASP A 871 -21.58 -22.93 -9.59
C ASP A 871 -21.35 -22.33 -10.98
N LEU A 872 -21.71 -23.06 -12.03
CA LEU A 872 -21.50 -22.71 -13.43
C LEU A 872 -22.85 -22.72 -14.18
N ALA A 873 -23.15 -21.69 -14.97
CA ALA A 873 -24.35 -21.62 -15.81
C ALA A 873 -24.12 -20.77 -17.08
N SER A 874 -25.12 -20.75 -17.96
CA SER A 874 -25.24 -19.77 -19.06
C SER A 874 -25.94 -18.50 -18.55
N TYR A 875 -25.55 -17.35 -19.06
CA TYR A 875 -26.11 -16.05 -18.68
C TYR A 875 -27.37 -15.68 -19.48
N ALA A 876 -27.32 -15.85 -20.80
CA ALA A 876 -28.37 -15.44 -21.73
C ALA A 876 -29.18 -16.63 -22.30
N TYR A 877 -28.54 -17.75 -22.61
CA TYR A 877 -29.21 -18.91 -23.22
C TYR A 877 -30.01 -19.71 -22.18
N THR A 878 -31.26 -20.05 -22.52
CA THR A 878 -32.13 -20.82 -21.62
C THR A 878 -31.91 -22.33 -21.80
N THR A 879 -32.51 -23.14 -20.95
CA THR A 879 -32.64 -24.62 -21.09
C THR A 879 -33.23 -25.10 -22.42
N LYS A 880 -33.81 -24.22 -23.26
CA LYS A 880 -34.21 -24.56 -24.64
C LYS A 880 -33.09 -24.43 -25.66
N ASP A 881 -32.08 -23.63 -25.32
CA ASP A 881 -31.04 -23.13 -26.21
C ASP A 881 -29.70 -23.81 -25.91
N ILE A 882 -29.42 -24.06 -24.62
CA ILE A 882 -28.21 -24.70 -24.09
C ILE A 882 -28.54 -25.60 -22.88
N GLU A 883 -27.83 -26.71 -22.74
CA GLU A 883 -27.93 -27.60 -21.57
C GLU A 883 -26.53 -28.08 -21.16
N TYR A 884 -26.18 -27.89 -19.88
CA TYR A 884 -24.89 -28.29 -19.34
C TYR A 884 -24.97 -29.65 -18.68
N VAL A 885 -24.04 -30.54 -19.02
CA VAL A 885 -23.98 -31.91 -18.50
C VAL A 885 -22.57 -32.17 -17.96
N TRP A 886 -22.48 -32.82 -16.80
CA TRP A 886 -21.19 -33.29 -16.29
C TRP A 886 -20.64 -34.41 -17.17
N LYS A 887 -19.36 -34.34 -17.58
CA LYS A 887 -18.72 -35.46 -18.31
C LYS A 887 -18.83 -36.76 -17.50
N GLU A 888 -19.35 -37.82 -18.14
CA GLU A 888 -19.62 -39.13 -17.51
C GLU A 888 -18.43 -39.69 -16.72
N GLU A 889 -17.23 -39.68 -17.31
CA GLU A 889 -15.99 -40.10 -16.65
C GLU A 889 -15.21 -38.92 -16.08
N ASN A 890 -14.97 -38.96 -14.76
CA ASN A 890 -14.12 -38.02 -14.02
C ASN A 890 -14.46 -36.54 -14.27
N PRO A 891 -15.71 -36.10 -13.99
CA PRO A 891 -16.17 -34.74 -14.28
C PRO A 891 -15.35 -33.66 -13.57
N VAL A 892 -14.92 -33.92 -12.33
CA VAL A 892 -13.95 -33.11 -11.59
C VAL A 892 -12.68 -33.92 -11.35
N GLN A 893 -11.55 -33.35 -11.74
CA GLN A 893 -10.20 -33.89 -11.59
C GLN A 893 -9.42 -33.05 -10.56
N LEU A 894 -8.59 -33.70 -9.74
CA LEU A 894 -7.73 -33.02 -8.76
C LEU A 894 -6.27 -33.15 -9.18
N LYS A 895 -5.50 -32.06 -9.15
CA LYS A 895 -4.04 -32.12 -9.35
C LYS A 895 -3.40 -32.93 -8.20
N ALA A 896 -2.44 -33.78 -8.54
CA ALA A 896 -1.58 -34.43 -7.54
C ALA A 896 -0.94 -33.38 -6.60
N GLY A 897 -1.02 -33.63 -5.30
CA GLY A 897 -0.56 -32.69 -4.26
C GLY A 897 -1.54 -31.57 -3.89
N LEU A 898 -2.75 -31.50 -4.47
CA LEU A 898 -3.76 -30.49 -4.10
C LEU A 898 -4.16 -30.56 -2.61
N SER A 899 -4.33 -31.78 -2.07
CA SER A 899 -4.69 -32.00 -0.67
C SER A 899 -3.60 -31.58 0.33
N SER A 900 -2.32 -31.66 -0.08
CA SER A 900 -1.16 -31.16 0.68
C SER A 900 -0.87 -29.67 0.45
N SER A 901 -1.49 -29.04 -0.55
CA SER A 901 -1.33 -27.60 -0.85
C SER A 901 -2.14 -26.70 0.09
N LEU A 902 -2.94 -27.27 0.99
CA LEU A 902 -3.80 -26.56 1.93
C LEU A 902 -3.21 -26.65 3.35
N PRO A 903 -2.69 -25.54 3.93
CA PRO A 903 -2.09 -25.58 5.26
C PRO A 903 -3.13 -25.62 6.39
N SER A 904 -4.24 -24.90 6.25
CA SER A 904 -5.24 -24.72 7.32
C SER A 904 -6.42 -25.69 7.25
N PHE A 905 -6.57 -26.40 6.13
CA PHE A 905 -7.70 -27.28 5.83
C PHE A 905 -7.23 -28.56 5.13
N GLN A 906 -8.05 -29.60 5.16
CA GLN A 906 -7.92 -30.80 4.36
C GLN A 906 -9.13 -30.90 3.44
N LEU A 907 -8.89 -31.06 2.13
CA LEU A 907 -9.94 -31.45 1.19
C LEU A 907 -10.28 -32.93 1.44
N THR A 908 -11.49 -33.20 1.91
CA THR A 908 -11.92 -34.54 2.36
C THR A 908 -12.80 -35.27 1.35
N ASN A 909 -13.62 -34.54 0.62
CA ASN A 909 -14.53 -35.09 -0.39
C ASN A 909 -14.80 -34.03 -1.47
N THR A 910 -15.14 -34.50 -2.68
CA THR A 910 -15.51 -33.66 -3.83
C THR A 910 -16.64 -34.33 -4.58
N SER A 911 -17.77 -33.65 -4.76
CA SER A 911 -18.93 -34.18 -5.47
C SER A 911 -19.48 -33.21 -6.51
N THR A 912 -20.16 -33.76 -7.52
CA THR A 912 -20.73 -33.03 -8.66
C THR A 912 -22.23 -33.16 -8.69
N THR A 913 -22.92 -32.04 -8.80
CA THR A 913 -24.38 -31.92 -8.72
C THR A 913 -24.91 -30.94 -9.77
N TYR A 914 -26.24 -30.87 -9.92
CA TYR A 914 -26.91 -29.92 -10.79
C TYR A 914 -27.62 -28.85 -9.94
N CYS A 915 -27.56 -27.59 -10.38
CA CYS A 915 -28.15 -26.43 -9.72
C CYS A 915 -29.19 -25.69 -10.58
N THR A 916 -29.65 -26.33 -11.68
CA THR A 916 -30.59 -25.78 -12.67
C THR A 916 -31.78 -25.09 -12.00
N SER A 917 -31.92 -23.79 -12.24
CA SER A 917 -32.84 -22.91 -11.52
C SER A 917 -33.77 -22.18 -12.47
N LYS A 918 -34.90 -21.69 -11.93
CA LYS A 918 -35.90 -20.93 -12.67
C LYS A 918 -35.99 -19.50 -12.12
N THR A 919 -35.60 -18.54 -12.94
CA THR A 919 -35.64 -17.10 -12.66
C THR A 919 -36.89 -16.48 -13.30
N ASN A 920 -37.01 -15.15 -13.20
CA ASN A 920 -38.08 -14.40 -13.88
C ASN A 920 -37.91 -14.37 -15.42
N THR A 921 -36.69 -14.53 -15.94
CA THR A 921 -36.41 -14.50 -17.39
C THR A 921 -36.50 -15.87 -18.06
N GLY A 922 -36.25 -16.96 -17.32
CA GLY A 922 -36.25 -18.31 -17.89
C GLY A 922 -35.87 -19.40 -16.90
N ALA A 923 -35.70 -20.62 -17.39
CA ALA A 923 -35.04 -21.70 -16.66
C ALA A 923 -33.65 -21.91 -17.27
N TYR A 924 -32.61 -21.90 -16.44
CA TYR A 924 -31.21 -21.89 -16.84
C TYR A 924 -30.50 -23.13 -16.30
N SER A 925 -29.80 -23.86 -17.19
CA SER A 925 -29.04 -25.04 -16.81
C SER A 925 -27.83 -24.65 -15.98
N CYS A 926 -27.57 -25.35 -14.89
CA CYS A 926 -26.49 -25.02 -13.95
C CYS A 926 -25.83 -26.28 -13.37
N LEU A 927 -24.51 -26.27 -13.27
CA LEU A 927 -23.66 -27.32 -12.68
C LEU A 927 -22.99 -26.83 -11.39
N ARG A 928 -23.00 -27.64 -10.34
CA ARG A 928 -22.40 -27.32 -9.04
C ARG A 928 -21.37 -28.36 -8.62
N THR A 929 -20.11 -27.93 -8.46
CA THR A 929 -19.09 -28.70 -7.72
C THR A 929 -19.18 -28.37 -6.23
N ILE A 930 -19.09 -29.39 -5.37
CA ILE A 930 -19.08 -29.24 -3.91
C ILE A 930 -17.72 -29.71 -3.39
N LEU A 931 -17.03 -28.83 -2.65
CA LEU A 931 -15.72 -29.08 -2.04
C LEU A 931 -15.87 -29.15 -0.51
N GLN A 932 -15.60 -30.32 0.10
CA GLN A 932 -15.75 -30.52 1.54
C GLN A 932 -14.40 -30.32 2.25
N LEU A 933 -14.26 -29.16 2.91
CA LEU A 933 -13.04 -28.69 3.56
C LEU A 933 -13.13 -28.87 5.08
N ARG A 934 -12.32 -29.76 5.66
CA ARG A 934 -12.23 -29.96 7.12
C ARG A 934 -11.07 -29.15 7.68
N ARG A 935 -11.27 -28.38 8.75
CA ARG A 935 -10.19 -27.57 9.35
C ARG A 935 -9.13 -28.44 10.03
N GLN A 936 -7.86 -28.04 9.96
CA GLN A 936 -6.76 -28.72 10.65
C GLN A 936 -6.75 -28.37 12.15
N PHE A 937 -7.01 -29.36 13.01
CA PHE A 937 -7.19 -29.16 14.45
C PHE A 937 -5.88 -29.02 15.25
N SER A 938 -4.77 -29.59 14.75
CA SER A 938 -3.49 -29.68 15.47
C SER A 938 -2.92 -28.33 15.93
N TYR A 939 -3.00 -27.30 15.08
CA TYR A 939 -2.60 -25.93 15.42
C TYR A 939 -3.33 -25.41 16.66
N TYR A 940 -4.66 -25.58 16.70
CA TYR A 940 -5.49 -25.11 17.80
C TYR A 940 -5.28 -25.94 19.06
N LEU A 941 -5.02 -27.24 18.96
CA LEU A 941 -4.67 -28.06 20.12
C LEU A 941 -3.43 -27.50 20.85
N LEU A 942 -2.37 -27.17 20.09
CA LEU A 942 -1.09 -26.70 20.62
C LEU A 942 -1.09 -25.21 21.04
N GLN A 943 -1.70 -24.33 20.25
CA GLN A 943 -1.64 -22.87 20.47
C GLN A 943 -2.75 -22.32 21.39
N LEU A 944 -3.82 -23.10 21.61
CA LEU A 944 -5.04 -22.63 22.25
C LEU A 944 -5.47 -23.55 23.39
N TYR A 945 -5.80 -24.81 23.10
CA TYR A 945 -6.38 -25.71 24.10
C TYR A 945 -5.39 -26.10 25.20
N ILE A 946 -4.16 -26.47 24.84
CA ILE A 946 -3.13 -26.82 25.83
C ILE A 946 -2.71 -25.62 26.70
N PRO A 947 -2.37 -24.43 26.16
CA PRO A 947 -2.00 -23.28 26.98
C PRO A 947 -3.15 -22.76 27.86
N SER A 948 -4.40 -22.76 27.38
CA SER A 948 -5.54 -22.34 28.21
C SER A 948 -5.81 -23.33 29.36
N CYS A 949 -5.68 -24.64 29.14
CA CYS A 949 -5.67 -25.63 30.22
C CYS A 949 -4.53 -25.39 31.22
N MET A 950 -3.32 -25.08 30.75
CA MET A 950 -2.19 -24.77 31.63
C MET A 950 -2.43 -23.51 32.48
N LEU A 951 -2.96 -22.42 31.90
CA LEU A 951 -3.32 -21.20 32.64
C LEU A 951 -4.37 -21.46 33.72
N VAL A 952 -5.40 -22.27 33.42
CA VAL A 952 -6.41 -22.68 34.40
C VAL A 952 -5.76 -23.50 35.53
N ILE A 953 -4.87 -24.44 35.23
CA ILE A 953 -4.14 -25.23 36.23
C ILE A 953 -3.23 -24.34 37.10
N VAL A 954 -2.52 -23.36 36.51
CA VAL A 954 -1.68 -22.39 37.24
C VAL A 954 -2.54 -21.56 38.21
N SER A 955 -3.75 -21.18 37.83
CA SER A 955 -4.66 -20.46 38.75
C SER A 955 -4.97 -21.25 40.03
N TRP A 956 -5.02 -22.59 39.96
CA TRP A 956 -5.27 -23.45 41.13
C TRP A 956 -4.06 -23.58 42.07
N VAL A 957 -2.85 -23.27 41.62
CA VAL A 957 -1.64 -23.27 42.48
C VAL A 957 -1.79 -22.24 43.61
N SER A 958 -2.54 -21.16 43.38
CA SER A 958 -2.87 -20.15 44.40
C SER A 958 -3.54 -20.75 45.64
N PHE A 959 -4.36 -21.81 45.50
CA PHE A 959 -5.01 -22.50 46.63
C PHE A 959 -4.02 -23.25 47.53
N TRP A 960 -2.81 -23.57 47.05
CA TRP A 960 -1.79 -24.33 47.76
C TRP A 960 -0.82 -23.45 48.57
N ILE A 961 -0.56 -22.24 48.07
CA ILE A 961 0.20 -21.18 48.74
C ILE A 961 -0.53 -20.78 50.05
N ASP A 962 0.20 -20.42 51.12
CA ASP A 962 -0.46 -20.01 52.37
C ASP A 962 -1.24 -18.68 52.21
N ARG A 963 -2.33 -18.53 52.96
CA ARG A 963 -3.21 -17.35 52.94
C ARG A 963 -2.52 -16.05 53.36
N THR A 964 -1.36 -16.13 54.03
CA THR A 964 -0.56 -14.97 54.43
C THR A 964 0.20 -14.35 53.26
N ALA A 965 0.55 -15.13 52.23
CA ALA A 965 1.28 -14.68 51.04
C ALA A 965 0.35 -14.03 50.00
N VAL A 966 -0.33 -12.97 50.44
CA VAL A 966 -1.26 -12.16 49.63
C VAL A 966 -0.65 -11.72 48.28
N PRO A 967 0.58 -11.18 48.20
CA PRO A 967 1.16 -10.75 46.92
C PRO A 967 1.24 -11.89 45.89
N ALA A 968 1.70 -13.07 46.31
CA ALA A 968 1.85 -14.21 45.41
C ALA A 968 0.50 -14.71 44.87
N ARG A 969 -0.54 -14.81 45.73
CA ARG A 969 -1.88 -15.21 45.29
C ARG A 969 -2.52 -14.18 44.34
N VAL A 970 -2.39 -12.88 44.63
CA VAL A 970 -2.91 -11.80 43.76
C VAL A 970 -2.23 -11.84 42.39
N THR A 971 -0.90 -11.83 42.34
CA THR A 971 -0.15 -11.78 41.08
C THR A 971 -0.45 -13.00 40.21
N LEU A 972 -0.49 -14.21 40.76
CA LEU A 972 -0.85 -15.41 39.98
C LEU A 972 -2.26 -15.32 39.39
N GLY A 973 -3.25 -14.88 40.15
CA GLY A 973 -4.64 -14.76 39.67
C GLY A 973 -4.83 -13.65 38.63
N VAL A 974 -4.24 -12.47 38.86
CA VAL A 974 -4.36 -11.33 37.94
C VAL A 974 -3.60 -11.59 36.64
N THR A 975 -2.36 -12.11 36.72
CA THR A 975 -1.56 -12.42 35.52
C THR A 975 -2.20 -13.53 34.69
N THR A 976 -2.69 -14.62 35.29
CA THR A 976 -3.38 -15.68 34.52
C THR A 976 -4.65 -15.18 33.84
N LEU A 977 -5.42 -14.29 34.49
CA LEU A 977 -6.60 -13.67 33.88
C LEU A 977 -6.22 -12.74 32.71
N LEU A 978 -5.16 -11.94 32.87
CA LEU A 978 -4.63 -11.08 31.81
C LEU A 978 -4.13 -11.91 30.61
N THR A 979 -3.32 -12.94 30.83
CA THR A 979 -2.81 -13.81 29.75
C THR A 979 -3.96 -14.52 29.01
N MET A 980 -4.99 -14.99 29.73
CA MET A 980 -6.19 -15.59 29.12
C MET A 980 -6.96 -14.56 28.25
N THR A 981 -7.01 -13.29 28.69
CA THR A 981 -7.65 -12.20 27.95
C THR A 981 -6.86 -11.86 26.67
N THR A 982 -5.54 -11.77 26.76
CA THR A 982 -4.66 -11.56 25.60
C THR A 982 -4.76 -12.70 24.59
N GLN A 983 -4.77 -13.96 25.07
CA GLN A 983 -4.96 -15.13 24.21
C GLN A 983 -6.30 -15.09 23.48
N SER A 984 -7.39 -14.74 24.17
CA SER A 984 -8.72 -14.55 23.58
C SER A 984 -8.72 -13.50 22.46
N SER A 985 -8.10 -12.34 22.69
CA SER A 985 -8.01 -11.27 21.70
C SER A 985 -7.27 -11.72 20.43
N GLY A 986 -6.12 -12.39 20.57
CA GLY A 986 -5.31 -12.89 19.45
C GLY A 986 -5.97 -14.01 18.62
N ILE A 987 -7.01 -14.67 19.15
CA ILE A 987 -7.83 -15.64 18.44
C ILE A 987 -8.97 -14.94 17.70
N ASN A 988 -9.68 -14.04 18.39
CA ASN A 988 -10.82 -13.32 17.84
C ASN A 988 -10.43 -12.34 16.71
N ALA A 989 -9.22 -11.77 16.76
CA ALA A 989 -8.67 -10.95 15.66
C ALA A 989 -8.49 -11.70 14.33
N LYS A 990 -8.59 -13.04 14.31
CA LYS A 990 -8.47 -13.90 13.12
C LYS A 990 -9.83 -14.44 12.64
N LEU A 991 -10.93 -13.89 13.14
CA LEU A 991 -12.29 -14.37 12.89
C LEU A 991 -13.23 -13.23 12.49
N PRO A 992 -14.25 -13.50 11.65
CA PRO A 992 -15.33 -12.54 11.40
C PRO A 992 -16.09 -12.22 12.69
N PRO A 993 -16.61 -10.98 12.85
CA PRO A 993 -17.66 -10.70 13.82
C PRO A 993 -18.94 -11.45 13.39
N VAL A 994 -19.31 -12.49 14.15
CA VAL A 994 -20.53 -13.28 13.93
C VAL A 994 -21.51 -13.11 15.08
N ALA A 995 -22.81 -13.05 14.76
CA ALA A 995 -23.88 -12.85 15.74
C ALA A 995 -24.22 -14.10 16.58
N TYR A 996 -23.64 -15.26 16.26
CA TYR A 996 -23.85 -16.52 16.96
C TYR A 996 -22.62 -16.95 17.76
N ILE A 997 -22.86 -17.62 18.89
CA ILE A 997 -21.80 -18.18 19.75
C ILE A 997 -21.09 -19.32 19.03
N LYS A 998 -19.75 -19.30 19.03
CA LYS A 998 -18.86 -20.34 18.50
C LYS A 998 -18.41 -21.27 19.62
N ALA A 999 -18.06 -22.51 19.32
CA ALA A 999 -17.51 -23.47 20.29
C ALA A 999 -16.29 -22.89 21.05
N ILE A 1000 -15.42 -22.18 20.34
CA ILE A 1000 -14.28 -21.48 20.95
C ILE A 1000 -14.69 -20.42 21.99
N ASP A 1001 -15.79 -19.69 21.80
CA ASP A 1001 -16.23 -18.66 22.74
C ASP A 1001 -16.66 -19.31 24.07
N VAL A 1002 -17.31 -20.47 23.99
CA VAL A 1002 -17.71 -21.28 25.16
C VAL A 1002 -16.49 -21.79 25.90
N TRP A 1003 -15.44 -22.24 25.19
CA TRP A 1003 -14.19 -22.68 25.81
C TRP A 1003 -13.47 -21.54 26.54
N ILE A 1004 -13.26 -20.41 25.84
CA ILE A 1004 -12.58 -19.25 26.42
C ILE A 1004 -13.36 -18.68 27.60
N GLY A 1005 -14.68 -18.51 27.47
CA GLY A 1005 -15.55 -18.02 28.53
C GLY A 1005 -15.56 -18.92 29.77
N ALA A 1006 -15.55 -20.24 29.59
CA ALA A 1006 -15.43 -21.19 30.70
C ALA A 1006 -14.06 -21.07 31.40
N CYS A 1007 -12.95 -21.12 30.65
CA CYS A 1007 -11.60 -21.01 31.22
C CYS A 1007 -11.39 -19.66 31.95
N MET A 1008 -11.85 -18.55 31.37
CA MET A 1008 -11.86 -17.24 32.02
C MET A 1008 -12.71 -17.23 33.30
N THR A 1009 -13.89 -17.89 33.29
CA THR A 1009 -14.74 -18.04 34.49
C THR A 1009 -14.02 -18.83 35.59
N PHE A 1010 -13.33 -19.92 35.27
CA PHE A 1010 -12.56 -20.69 36.27
C PHE A 1010 -11.44 -19.86 36.92
N ILE A 1011 -10.68 -19.08 36.14
CA ILE A 1011 -9.62 -18.20 36.65
C ILE A 1011 -10.21 -17.07 37.49
N PHE A 1012 -11.30 -16.44 37.04
CA PHE A 1012 -12.00 -15.39 37.79
C PHE A 1012 -12.60 -15.92 39.10
N CYS A 1013 -13.16 -17.13 39.11
CA CYS A 1013 -13.61 -17.78 40.34
C CYS A 1013 -12.47 -18.08 41.31
N ALA A 1014 -11.25 -18.37 40.84
CA ALA A 1014 -10.08 -18.53 41.73
C ALA A 1014 -9.65 -17.20 42.37
N LEU A 1015 -9.74 -16.07 41.65
CA LEU A 1015 -9.55 -14.73 42.22
C LEU A 1015 -10.62 -14.38 43.28
N LEU A 1016 -11.90 -14.70 43.01
CA LEU A 1016 -12.98 -14.51 43.98
C LEU A 1016 -12.81 -15.39 45.23
N GLU A 1017 -12.34 -16.63 45.06
CA GLU A 1017 -12.01 -17.54 46.15
C GLU A 1017 -10.93 -16.95 47.06
N PHE A 1018 -9.84 -16.46 46.47
CA PHE A 1018 -8.78 -15.78 47.21
C PHE A 1018 -9.32 -14.58 48.00
N ALA A 1019 -10.10 -13.69 47.38
CA ALA A 1019 -10.68 -12.53 48.05
C ALA A 1019 -11.59 -12.93 49.23
N TRP A 1020 -12.36 -14.00 49.07
CA TRP A 1020 -13.23 -14.57 50.10
C TRP A 1020 -12.44 -15.21 51.26
N VAL A 1021 -11.38 -15.97 50.95
CA VAL A 1021 -10.43 -16.54 51.93
C VAL A 1021 -9.78 -15.44 52.76
N THR A 1022 -9.26 -14.39 52.12
CA THR A 1022 -8.61 -13.25 52.77
C THR A 1022 -9.58 -12.46 53.64
N TYR A 1023 -10.82 -12.20 53.17
CA TYR A 1023 -11.84 -11.54 53.99
C TYR A 1023 -12.17 -12.33 55.25
N ILE A 1024 -12.34 -13.65 55.13
CA ILE A 1024 -12.62 -14.53 56.27
C ILE A 1024 -11.42 -14.60 57.22
N ALA A 1025 -10.19 -14.70 56.71
CA ALA A 1025 -8.96 -14.70 57.51
C ALA A 1025 -8.81 -13.40 58.31
N ASN A 1026 -8.91 -12.24 57.66
CA ASN A 1026 -8.82 -10.93 58.32
C ASN A 1026 -9.89 -10.76 59.40
N LYS A 1027 -11.12 -11.23 59.15
CA LYS A 1027 -12.21 -11.20 60.13
C LYS A 1027 -11.96 -12.12 61.32
N GLN A 1028 -11.37 -13.30 61.09
CA GLN A 1028 -10.96 -14.20 62.17
C GLN A 1028 -9.82 -13.59 63.00
N ASP A 1029 -8.79 -13.04 62.37
CA ASP A 1029 -7.62 -12.53 63.09
C ASP A 1029 -7.90 -11.20 63.81
N ALA A 1030 -8.77 -10.34 63.28
CA ALA A 1030 -9.34 -9.22 64.04
C ALA A 1030 -10.07 -9.70 65.30
N SER A 1031 -10.87 -10.77 65.21
CA SER A 1031 -11.56 -11.35 66.38
C SER A 1031 -10.61 -12.01 67.40
N LYS A 1032 -9.43 -12.48 66.97
CA LYS A 1032 -8.36 -12.95 67.87
C LYS A 1032 -7.66 -11.78 68.56
N ARG A 1033 -7.29 -10.73 67.81
CA ARG A 1033 -6.68 -9.51 68.36
C ARG A 1033 -7.57 -8.86 69.42
N ALA A 1034 -8.85 -8.67 69.14
CA ALA A 1034 -9.82 -8.12 70.10
C ALA A 1034 -10.04 -9.00 71.35
N ARG A 1035 -9.75 -10.31 71.30
CA ARG A 1035 -9.70 -11.17 72.50
C ARG A 1035 -8.41 -10.98 73.29
N LEU A 1036 -7.26 -11.00 72.62
CA LEU A 1036 -5.94 -10.80 73.23
C LEU A 1036 -5.79 -9.40 73.84
N GLU A 1037 -6.42 -8.38 73.26
CA GLU A 1037 -6.47 -7.03 73.83
C GLU A 1037 -7.33 -6.99 75.10
N LYS A 1038 -8.48 -7.67 75.14
CA LYS A 1038 -9.25 -7.83 76.39
C LYS A 1038 -8.45 -8.55 77.47
N GLU A 1039 -7.79 -9.66 77.09
CA GLU A 1039 -6.98 -10.48 77.99
C GLU A 1039 -5.78 -9.70 78.56
N LYS A 1040 -5.16 -8.81 77.77
CA LYS A 1040 -4.18 -7.82 78.26
C LYS A 1040 -4.80 -6.71 79.12
N THR A 1041 -5.99 -6.25 78.78
CA THR A 1041 -6.67 -5.16 79.52
C THR A 1041 -7.19 -5.61 80.89
N GLU A 1042 -7.43 -6.90 81.09
CA GLU A 1042 -7.79 -7.49 82.39
C GLU A 1042 -6.56 -7.88 83.26
N LEU A 1043 -5.32 -7.62 82.79
CA LEU A 1043 -4.05 -7.92 83.51
C LEU A 1043 -3.26 -6.73 84.12
N PRO A 1044 -3.83 -5.56 84.51
CA PRO A 1044 -3.06 -4.42 85.02
C PRO A 1044 -2.81 -4.45 86.54
N PHE A 1045 -2.41 -5.60 87.13
CA PHE A 1045 -2.11 -5.65 88.58
C PHE A 1045 -1.13 -6.74 89.03
N LEU A 1046 0.12 -6.74 88.54
CA LEU A 1046 1.29 -7.32 89.23
C LEU A 1046 2.61 -6.94 88.52
N GLN A 1047 3.20 -5.79 88.90
CA GLN A 1047 4.65 -5.62 89.16
C GLN A 1047 4.91 -4.15 89.55
N ASN A 1048 5.09 -3.88 90.84
CA ASN A 1048 5.59 -2.59 91.32
C ASN A 1048 6.32 -2.81 92.65
N SER A 1049 7.38 -2.04 92.93
CA SER A 1049 8.30 -2.12 94.10
C SER A 1049 9.49 -3.11 94.02
N HIS A 1050 10.66 -2.58 93.61
CA HIS A 1050 12.04 -2.91 94.06
C HIS A 1050 12.62 -4.32 93.73
N ASN A 1051 13.90 -4.51 93.37
CA ASN A 1051 15.11 -3.65 93.37
C ASN A 1051 16.08 -3.95 92.20
N ASP A 1052 16.74 -2.89 91.71
CA ASP A 1052 18.15 -2.72 91.25
C ASP A 1052 18.89 -3.64 90.24
N VAL A 1053 19.93 -3.02 89.67
CA VAL A 1053 21.03 -3.54 88.80
C VAL A 1053 20.73 -3.63 87.29
N TRP A 1054 21.75 -3.33 86.49
CA TRP A 1054 21.76 -3.23 85.02
C TRP A 1054 22.88 -4.13 84.43
N VAL A 1055 23.05 -4.16 83.09
CA VAL A 1055 24.06 -4.94 82.33
C VAL A 1055 23.72 -6.43 82.15
N PRO A 1056 23.81 -7.05 80.94
CA PRO A 1056 23.40 -6.59 79.61
C PRO A 1056 22.61 -7.70 78.84
N ARG A 1057 22.67 -7.72 77.50
CA ARG A 1057 22.30 -8.89 76.67
C ARG A 1057 23.32 -10.05 76.84
N GLU A 1058 22.95 -11.23 76.34
CA GLU A 1058 23.77 -12.46 76.22
C GLU A 1058 24.09 -13.21 77.53
N VAL A 1059 23.25 -14.21 77.84
CA VAL A 1059 23.57 -15.62 78.19
C VAL A 1059 22.25 -16.29 78.62
N ALA A 1060 21.67 -17.14 77.76
CA ALA A 1060 20.64 -18.17 78.09
C ALA A 1060 20.15 -18.96 76.84
N GLU A 1061 21.04 -19.34 75.90
CA GLU A 1061 20.66 -20.17 74.74
C GLU A 1061 20.88 -21.69 74.98
N GLN A 1062 20.96 -22.10 76.25
CA GLN A 1062 21.18 -23.48 76.66
C GLN A 1062 20.02 -24.01 77.52
N GLU A 1063 19.90 -25.34 77.55
CA GLU A 1063 18.86 -26.11 78.27
C GLU A 1063 17.44 -25.99 77.70
N ARG A 1064 17.32 -26.26 76.38
CA ARG A 1064 16.32 -27.26 75.97
C ARG A 1064 16.74 -28.63 76.52
N GLU A 1065 15.75 -29.49 76.80
CA GLU A 1065 15.93 -30.84 77.38
C GLU A 1065 16.41 -30.78 78.86
N VAL A 1066 16.03 -31.65 79.79
CA VAL A 1066 15.52 -33.03 79.69
C VAL A 1066 14.41 -33.30 80.73
N MET A 1067 13.24 -33.79 80.28
CA MET A 1067 12.54 -34.89 80.99
C MET A 1067 11.59 -35.63 80.05
N THR A 1068 12.10 -36.63 79.34
CA THR A 1068 11.32 -37.52 78.46
C THR A 1068 11.23 -38.94 79.03
N VAL A 1069 10.29 -39.72 78.46
CA VAL A 1069 10.17 -41.19 78.54
C VAL A 1069 9.75 -41.82 79.88
N ARG A 1070 8.49 -42.30 79.92
CA ARG A 1070 8.06 -43.72 80.09
C ARG A 1070 6.52 -43.77 80.06
N LEU A 1071 5.83 -44.73 79.44
CA LEU A 1071 6.21 -46.00 78.79
C LEU A 1071 5.43 -46.21 77.47
N ASN A 1072 5.92 -47.11 76.62
CA ASN A 1072 5.45 -47.31 75.24
C ASN A 1072 4.80 -48.71 75.07
N ARG A 1073 3.64 -48.84 74.41
CA ARG A 1073 3.17 -50.16 73.92
C ARG A 1073 2.19 -50.13 72.73
N ARG A 1074 2.73 -50.48 71.56
CA ARG A 1074 2.09 -51.11 70.37
C ARG A 1074 0.84 -50.47 69.74
N GLN A 1075 1.10 -49.73 68.66
CA GLN A 1075 0.53 -49.89 67.31
C GLN A 1075 -0.89 -50.49 67.14
N SER A 1076 -1.76 -49.72 66.49
CA SER A 1076 -2.42 -50.18 65.25
C SER A 1076 -2.65 -49.00 64.29
N ASN A 1077 -2.75 -49.31 63.00
CA ASN A 1077 -2.78 -48.38 61.86
C ASN A 1077 -4.20 -47.85 61.55
N SER A 1078 -4.43 -46.78 60.79
CA SER A 1078 -3.60 -45.60 60.39
C SER A 1078 -4.54 -44.52 59.78
N PHE A 1079 -3.97 -43.43 59.25
CA PHE A 1079 -4.58 -42.43 58.35
C PHE A 1079 -5.74 -41.58 58.91
N TRP A 1080 -6.91 -42.18 59.19
CA TRP A 1080 -8.14 -41.45 59.53
C TRP A 1080 -8.03 -40.58 60.79
N LYS A 1081 -7.19 -40.98 61.76
CA LYS A 1081 -6.95 -40.16 62.97
C LYS A 1081 -5.94 -39.05 62.72
N TRP A 1082 -4.95 -39.26 61.85
CA TRP A 1082 -3.93 -38.25 61.48
C TRP A 1082 -4.56 -37.05 60.76
N ILE A 1083 -5.46 -37.31 59.80
CA ILE A 1083 -6.30 -36.27 59.16
C ILE A 1083 -7.03 -35.46 60.23
N LYS A 1084 -7.77 -36.14 61.14
CA LYS A 1084 -8.55 -35.49 62.19
C LYS A 1084 -7.71 -34.73 63.23
N THR A 1085 -6.45 -35.09 63.49
CA THR A 1085 -5.60 -34.40 64.47
C THR A 1085 -4.82 -33.21 63.92
N LYS A 1086 -4.68 -33.06 62.60
CA LYS A 1086 -4.00 -31.89 62.00
C LYS A 1086 -4.94 -30.91 61.27
N THR A 1087 -6.20 -31.27 61.02
CA THR A 1087 -7.22 -30.31 60.57
C THR A 1087 -7.89 -29.62 61.76
N GLU A 1088 -7.55 -28.35 62.00
CA GLU A 1088 -8.37 -27.44 62.80
C GLU A 1088 -9.69 -27.13 62.07
N TRP A 1089 -10.74 -27.94 62.29
CA TRP A 1089 -12.07 -27.68 61.70
C TRP A 1089 -12.72 -26.36 62.16
N ASN A 1090 -12.12 -25.67 63.14
CA ASN A 1090 -12.51 -24.33 63.59
C ASN A 1090 -12.01 -23.20 62.67
N ASP A 1091 -10.96 -23.39 61.88
CA ASP A 1091 -10.39 -22.31 61.06
C ASP A 1091 -11.10 -22.22 59.69
N LYS A 1092 -12.09 -21.31 59.61
CA LYS A 1092 -13.04 -21.22 58.49
C LYS A 1092 -12.38 -20.92 57.15
N SER A 1093 -11.31 -20.12 57.11
CA SER A 1093 -10.60 -19.81 55.87
C SER A 1093 -9.74 -20.99 55.37
N LYS A 1094 -9.01 -21.70 56.25
CA LYS A 1094 -8.30 -22.95 55.86
C LYS A 1094 -9.23 -24.01 55.26
N ARG A 1095 -10.49 -24.05 55.71
CA ARG A 1095 -11.52 -24.96 55.17
C ARG A 1095 -11.99 -24.57 53.77
N ALA A 1096 -11.95 -23.29 53.39
CA ALA A 1096 -12.27 -22.85 52.04
C ALA A 1096 -11.21 -23.35 51.05
N ASP A 1097 -9.93 -23.02 51.26
CA ASP A 1097 -8.80 -23.51 50.45
C ASP A 1097 -8.88 -25.03 50.22
N LEU A 1098 -9.15 -25.80 51.28
CA LEU A 1098 -9.21 -27.27 51.22
C LEU A 1098 -10.37 -27.80 50.35
N ILE A 1099 -11.49 -27.08 50.27
CA ILE A 1099 -12.61 -27.40 49.39
C ILE A 1099 -12.27 -27.02 47.95
N SER A 1100 -11.71 -25.83 47.74
CA SER A 1100 -11.36 -25.28 46.43
C SER A 1100 -10.35 -26.17 45.67
N ARG A 1101 -9.33 -26.68 46.37
CA ARG A 1101 -8.34 -27.65 45.85
C ARG A 1101 -8.94 -28.92 45.24
N VAL A 1102 -10.15 -29.32 45.63
CA VAL A 1102 -10.85 -30.51 45.09
C VAL A 1102 -11.97 -30.12 44.14
N MET A 1103 -12.70 -29.05 44.45
CA MET A 1103 -13.89 -28.63 43.71
C MET A 1103 -13.53 -28.09 42.32
N PHE A 1104 -12.52 -27.21 42.20
CA PHE A 1104 -12.15 -26.61 40.91
C PHE A 1104 -11.67 -27.64 39.87
N PRO A 1105 -10.73 -28.56 40.19
CA PRO A 1105 -10.30 -29.58 39.23
C PRO A 1105 -11.41 -30.54 38.81
N VAL A 1106 -12.31 -30.93 39.74
CA VAL A 1106 -13.44 -31.81 39.42
C VAL A 1106 -14.44 -31.11 38.49
N LEU A 1107 -14.79 -29.84 38.76
CA LEU A 1107 -15.67 -29.08 37.85
C LEU A 1107 -15.03 -28.90 36.48
N PHE A 1108 -13.74 -28.54 36.39
CA PHE A 1108 -13.06 -28.38 35.10
C PHE A 1108 -12.97 -29.69 34.31
N LEU A 1109 -12.78 -30.83 34.98
CA LEU A 1109 -12.84 -32.15 34.35
C LEU A 1109 -14.24 -32.47 33.81
N THR A 1110 -15.31 -32.18 34.57
CA THR A 1110 -16.69 -32.36 34.06
C THR A 1110 -17.02 -31.43 32.89
N PHE A 1111 -16.53 -30.19 32.92
CA PHE A 1111 -16.63 -29.27 31.79
C PHE A 1111 -15.92 -29.81 30.54
N ASN A 1112 -14.68 -30.28 30.69
CA ASN A 1112 -13.93 -30.91 29.59
C ASN A 1112 -14.71 -32.06 28.95
N ILE A 1113 -15.22 -32.99 29.75
CA ILE A 1113 -16.00 -34.14 29.26
C ILE A 1113 -17.24 -33.64 28.50
N SER A 1114 -17.98 -32.67 29.03
CA SER A 1114 -19.17 -32.11 28.37
C SER A 1114 -18.83 -31.36 27.07
N TYR A 1115 -17.71 -30.63 27.03
CA TYR A 1115 -17.28 -29.85 25.88
C TYR A 1115 -16.87 -30.75 24.72
N TRP A 1116 -15.94 -31.70 24.96
CA TRP A 1116 -15.40 -32.58 23.93
C TRP A 1116 -16.44 -33.59 23.42
N THR A 1117 -17.38 -34.03 24.26
CA THR A 1117 -18.48 -34.89 23.79
C THR A 1117 -19.51 -34.15 22.94
N HIS A 1118 -19.78 -32.87 23.22
CA HIS A 1118 -20.72 -32.08 22.41
C HIS A 1118 -20.12 -31.60 21.09
N TYR A 1119 -18.94 -30.97 21.12
CA TYR A 1119 -18.35 -30.35 19.93
C TYR A 1119 -17.49 -31.31 19.08
N GLY A 1120 -16.94 -32.39 19.67
CA GLY A 1120 -16.08 -33.34 18.96
C GLY A 1120 -16.82 -34.31 18.02
N GLN A 1121 -18.14 -34.46 18.15
CA GLN A 1121 -18.92 -35.44 17.38
C GLN A 1121 -19.31 -34.99 15.96
N TYR A 1122 -19.24 -33.69 15.66
CA TYR A 1122 -19.77 -33.12 14.40
C TYR A 1122 -19.09 -33.66 13.13
N GLY A 1123 -17.88 -34.22 13.25
CA GLY A 1123 -17.15 -34.86 12.16
C GLY A 1123 -17.51 -36.32 11.84
N VAL A 1124 -18.48 -36.93 12.54
CA VAL A 1124 -18.89 -38.35 12.34
C VAL A 1124 -20.30 -38.48 11.75
N ALA A 1125 -21.22 -37.56 12.06
CA ALA A 1125 -22.63 -37.66 11.69
C ALA A 1125 -22.95 -37.34 10.21
N ILE A 1126 -21.94 -37.16 9.35
CA ILE A 1126 -22.09 -36.79 7.93
C ILE A 1126 -21.52 -37.89 7.00
N SER A 1127 -21.43 -39.14 7.50
CA SER A 1127 -21.07 -40.32 6.71
C SER A 1127 -22.09 -41.46 6.83
N THR A 1128 -23.35 -41.11 7.08
CA THR A 1128 -24.54 -41.98 7.15
C THR A 1128 -25.73 -41.26 6.53
#